data_AF-A0A6A6UAJ6-F1
#
_entry.id   AF-A0A6A6UAJ6-F1
#
_cell.length_a   1.000
_cell.length_b   1.000
_cell.length_c   1.000
_cell.angle_alpha   90.00
_cell.angle_beta   90.00
_cell.angle_gamma   90.00
#
_symmetry.space_group_name_H-M   'P 1'
#
loop_
_entity.id
_entity.type
_entity.pdbx_description
1 polymer ?
#
loop_
_entity_poly.entity_id
_entity_poly.type
_entity_poly.pdbx_seq_one_letter_code
_entity_poly.pdbx_strand_id
1 'polypeptide(L)'
;MAPGAIAITTSLPPATSNGLAKKGRIRHGSVGQREAEAHVPTLKNQGKSDCAVRIIGITEVKAGIPTEKLSNSKNGEFWKDPEINLILSNAGSTVQVSPTSSSFAIKRSRALQAKKESRRPALTMRTSSSQNVKKFHYGGPHVVANDATVRRLTSGMWAVRKEAFVGAKQDGGRLLKQIEKQILFSSRCRTGNLQYVSAPEIYGINLPGKDVAAGSIGIDMEYIPFSDAKFIMLEKDRATNEWVAETAIELVDYNFSMSKTAPLGELLPEFEKKALSIKSAMLKSKMVADNEALLVTHQIDRVLEHYRQMPSAEVPVGFCHGDLTLANMLIDPENRELCVFDFLDSFVESPLQDIAKLLQDVRHQWFLTQTTVPEDRRPRMVSLLSMYYEKVKAAYCDYALWDLVPLFEFFCLARILPYFTELKEKHCILNGLERIYNDLFGDLDSKRANELLEPRHVDLERPYSPHDRKVTVIVPALGPAMETQYASGSVKLLTLNSNGRPIIVNSIASLDTTNVSRIVVVVLNSLVETKCGSTTGFENLFDGLEACKRSKMEFIYSSTQSSDACESVTLAIHEAKITGPIFIKDADNDFKTEVMDGNYVNFTSVVREDHPANPWQQSLRPDLVDAMKKSYVSFVYDNVISNVAYGSFISSNFCCGGWSFLSAGLFLDAVNSLRDLLATSGLEHGSKRGELRVVDVLWQLVSEGHLFFGIKAEDYQDWGSNAAWLASINTRL
;
A
#
# COMPACT_ATOMS: atom_id res chain seq x y z
N MET A 1 -63.15 36.06 -27.47
CA MET A 1 -63.49 35.12 -28.56
C MET A 1 -62.22 34.42 -29.00
N ALA A 2 -62.26 33.11 -29.28
CA ALA A 2 -61.31 32.44 -30.19
C ALA A 2 -61.87 32.56 -31.62
N PRO A 3 -61.12 32.33 -32.73
CA PRO A 3 -60.17 31.23 -33.02
C PRO A 3 -58.72 31.73 -33.25
N GLY A 4 -57.67 30.92 -33.53
CA GLY A 4 -57.45 29.48 -33.77
C GLY A 4 -56.26 29.30 -34.78
N ALA A 5 -55.71 28.12 -35.12
CA ALA A 5 -55.70 26.76 -34.54
C ALA A 5 -54.71 25.87 -35.38
N ILE A 6 -54.19 24.74 -34.83
CA ILE A 6 -53.32 23.72 -35.51
C ILE A 6 -51.89 24.27 -35.83
N ALA A 7 -50.76 23.53 -35.88
CA ALA A 7 -50.35 22.10 -35.79
C ALA A 7 -49.25 21.93 -34.67
N ILE A 8 -48.72 20.77 -34.21
CA ILE A 8 -48.44 19.40 -34.73
C ILE A 8 -47.17 19.38 -35.64
N THR A 9 -46.21 18.44 -35.59
CA THR A 9 -45.94 17.23 -34.77
C THR A 9 -45.00 17.55 -33.59
N THR A 10 -44.39 16.68 -32.76
CA THR A 10 -44.24 15.19 -32.60
C THR A 10 -44.45 14.81 -31.11
N SER A 11 -44.07 13.63 -30.62
CA SER A 11 -44.68 12.30 -30.76
C SER A 11 -43.96 11.29 -29.83
N LEU A 12 -44.57 11.01 -28.67
CA LEU A 12 -44.37 9.85 -27.77
C LEU A 12 -45.80 9.28 -27.52
N PRO A 13 -46.05 7.97 -27.34
CA PRO A 13 -45.64 7.17 -26.14
C PRO A 13 -45.45 5.67 -26.54
N PRO A 14 -45.78 4.59 -25.77
CA PRO A 14 -46.12 4.40 -24.34
C PRO A 14 -45.37 3.22 -23.63
N ALA A 15 -45.79 2.87 -22.41
CA ALA A 15 -45.29 1.74 -21.61
C ALA A 15 -46.43 0.95 -20.91
N THR A 16 -46.17 -0.33 -20.60
CA THR A 16 -46.98 -1.30 -19.81
C THR A 16 -46.08 -2.49 -19.41
N SER A 17 -46.32 -3.30 -18.35
CA SER A 17 -47.23 -3.22 -17.19
C SER A 17 -46.84 -4.26 -16.10
N ASN A 18 -47.49 -4.18 -14.92
CA ASN A 18 -47.59 -5.18 -13.83
C ASN A 18 -46.38 -5.33 -12.87
N GLY A 19 -46.57 -5.60 -11.56
CA GLY A 19 -47.82 -5.67 -10.77
C GLY A 19 -47.55 -5.85 -9.26
N LEU A 20 -48.45 -5.36 -8.40
CA LEU A 20 -48.27 -5.31 -6.93
C LEU A 20 -49.21 -6.26 -6.17
N ALA A 21 -48.70 -6.91 -5.12
CA ALA A 21 -49.49 -7.64 -4.12
C ALA A 21 -49.04 -7.28 -2.68
N LYS A 22 -49.99 -7.02 -1.78
CA LYS A 22 -49.76 -6.57 -0.40
C LYS A 22 -49.67 -7.76 0.58
N LYS A 23 -48.94 -7.61 1.70
CA LYS A 23 -49.31 -8.29 2.96
C LYS A 23 -48.76 -7.60 4.23
N GLY A 24 -49.62 -7.56 5.25
CA GLY A 24 -49.32 -7.59 6.69
C GLY A 24 -48.24 -6.68 7.28
N ARG A 25 -48.64 -5.62 7.98
CA ARG A 25 -47.81 -4.96 9.01
C ARG A 25 -48.22 -5.49 10.38
N ILE A 26 -47.33 -6.22 11.07
CA ILE A 26 -47.51 -6.61 12.49
C ILE A 26 -46.31 -6.06 13.27
N ARG A 27 -46.57 -5.47 14.44
CA ARG A 27 -45.55 -5.05 15.42
C ARG A 27 -45.79 -5.82 16.72
N HIS A 28 -44.89 -6.72 17.07
CA HIS A 28 -44.55 -7.04 18.45
C HIS A 28 -43.03 -7.22 18.51
N GLY A 29 -42.42 -6.76 19.60
CA GLY A 29 -40.96 -6.78 19.76
C GLY A 29 -40.51 -7.90 20.69
N SER A 30 -39.31 -8.41 20.44
CA SER A 30 -38.50 -9.19 21.37
C SER A 30 -37.04 -8.77 21.23
N VAL A 31 -36.22 -9.08 22.25
CA VAL A 31 -34.82 -8.63 22.34
C VAL A 31 -33.88 -9.68 21.74
N GLY A 32 -32.85 -9.22 21.03
CA GLY A 32 -31.55 -9.88 21.04
C GLY A 32 -31.32 -11.03 20.06
N GLN A 33 -31.31 -10.73 18.76
CA GLN A 33 -30.43 -11.42 17.81
C GLN A 33 -29.85 -10.41 16.83
N ARG A 34 -28.57 -10.05 17.02
CA ARG A 34 -27.73 -9.53 15.93
C ARG A 34 -27.06 -10.75 15.31
N GLU A 35 -27.49 -11.13 14.12
CA GLU A 35 -26.67 -12.01 13.28
C GLU A 35 -25.38 -11.23 12.96
N ALA A 36 -24.25 -11.78 13.38
CA ALA A 36 -22.95 -11.17 13.11
C ALA A 36 -22.55 -11.53 11.67
N GLU A 37 -22.90 -10.65 10.72
CA GLU A 37 -22.43 -10.77 9.34
C GLU A 37 -20.90 -10.90 9.33
N ALA A 38 -20.40 -12.01 8.79
CA ALA A 38 -18.97 -12.25 8.71
C ALA A 38 -18.32 -11.21 7.78
N HIS A 39 -17.30 -10.52 8.28
CA HIS A 39 -16.44 -9.70 7.43
C HIS A 39 -15.85 -10.56 6.30
N VAL A 40 -15.66 -9.99 5.11
CA VAL A 40 -15.20 -10.73 3.93
C VAL A 40 -13.87 -10.17 3.42
N PRO A 41 -12.71 -10.63 3.94
CA PRO A 41 -11.43 -10.32 3.34
C PRO A 41 -11.34 -10.95 1.93
N THR A 42 -11.06 -10.13 0.92
CA THR A 42 -10.56 -10.54 -0.42
C THR A 42 -11.25 -11.75 -1.08
N LEU A 43 -12.53 -11.62 -1.44
CA LEU A 43 -13.07 -12.40 -2.56
C LEU A 43 -12.59 -11.80 -3.89
N LYS A 44 -11.86 -12.58 -4.71
CA LYS A 44 -11.49 -12.17 -6.08
C LYS A 44 -12.76 -11.91 -6.90
N ASN A 45 -12.81 -10.77 -7.59
CA ASN A 45 -14.00 -10.28 -8.29
C ASN A 45 -14.61 -11.34 -9.24
N GLN A 46 -15.95 -11.38 -9.29
CA GLN A 46 -16.70 -12.34 -10.10
C GLN A 46 -16.31 -12.20 -11.58
N GLY A 47 -15.67 -13.24 -12.14
CA GLY A 47 -15.32 -13.32 -13.57
C GLY A 47 -13.88 -13.77 -13.89
N LYS A 48 -12.91 -13.61 -12.98
CA LYS A 48 -11.48 -13.98 -13.24
C LYS A 48 -11.00 -15.28 -12.56
N SER A 49 -11.85 -15.93 -11.77
CA SER A 49 -11.53 -17.17 -11.05
C SER A 49 -12.09 -18.40 -11.77
N ASP A 50 -11.34 -19.52 -11.77
CA ASP A 50 -11.84 -20.84 -12.21
C ASP A 50 -12.73 -21.51 -11.13
N CYS A 51 -12.95 -20.85 -9.97
CA CYS A 51 -13.70 -21.35 -8.83
C CYS A 51 -14.60 -20.27 -8.20
N ALA A 52 -15.77 -20.67 -7.69
CA ALA A 52 -16.54 -19.87 -6.73
C ALA A 52 -15.93 -20.02 -5.32
N VAL A 53 -16.00 -18.95 -4.51
CA VAL A 53 -15.60 -18.95 -3.09
C VAL A 53 -16.72 -18.30 -2.27
N ARG A 54 -17.08 -18.90 -1.13
CA ARG A 54 -18.13 -18.42 -0.22
C ARG A 54 -17.74 -18.68 1.24
N ILE A 55 -18.16 -17.81 2.16
CA ILE A 55 -18.19 -18.13 3.59
C ILE A 55 -19.49 -18.91 3.87
N ILE A 56 -19.40 -19.92 4.73
CA ILE A 56 -20.50 -20.79 5.18
C ILE A 56 -20.41 -20.98 6.69
N GLY A 57 -21.53 -21.31 7.35
CA GLY A 57 -21.50 -21.73 8.76
C GLY A 57 -20.70 -23.03 8.94
N ILE A 58 -20.05 -23.21 10.09
CA ILE A 58 -19.29 -24.44 10.40
C ILE A 58 -20.17 -25.71 10.33
N THR A 59 -21.47 -25.56 10.61
CA THR A 59 -22.50 -26.61 10.51
C THR A 59 -22.90 -26.95 9.07
N GLU A 60 -22.53 -26.12 8.09
CA GLU A 60 -22.72 -26.37 6.66
C GLU A 60 -21.51 -27.03 5.99
N VAL A 61 -20.39 -27.17 6.71
CA VAL A 61 -19.23 -27.96 6.27
C VAL A 61 -19.74 -29.38 6.03
N LYS A 62 -19.59 -29.85 4.79
CA LYS A 62 -20.05 -31.18 4.41
C LYS A 62 -19.17 -32.21 5.13
N ALA A 63 -19.72 -33.39 5.40
CA ALA A 63 -18.92 -34.55 5.81
C ALA A 63 -18.10 -35.09 4.61
N GLY A 64 -17.21 -34.25 4.08
CA GLY A 64 -16.22 -34.61 3.09
C GLY A 64 -15.25 -35.66 3.65
N ILE A 65 -14.40 -36.22 2.81
CA ILE A 65 -13.42 -37.21 3.26
C ILE A 65 -12.42 -36.47 4.17
N PRO A 66 -12.30 -36.84 5.48
CA PRO A 66 -11.23 -36.31 6.32
C PRO A 66 -9.90 -36.65 5.67
N THR A 67 -8.93 -35.74 5.75
CA THR A 67 -7.65 -35.87 5.03
C THR A 67 -6.99 -37.22 5.31
N GLU A 68 -6.98 -37.67 6.56
CA GLU A 68 -6.58 -39.01 7.04
C GLU A 68 -7.13 -40.20 6.25
N LYS A 69 -8.36 -40.11 5.73
CA LYS A 69 -9.07 -41.22 5.07
C LYS A 69 -8.83 -41.30 3.56
N LEU A 70 -8.18 -40.29 2.94
CA LEU A 70 -7.85 -40.32 1.52
C LEU A 70 -6.77 -41.37 1.18
N SER A 71 -5.86 -41.64 2.11
CA SER A 71 -4.77 -42.62 1.98
C SER A 71 -5.24 -44.08 1.90
N ASN A 72 -6.37 -44.41 2.54
CA ASN A 72 -6.86 -45.79 2.69
C ASN A 72 -7.91 -46.23 1.65
N SER A 73 -8.15 -45.44 0.61
CA SER A 73 -9.02 -45.86 -0.49
C SER A 73 -8.29 -46.82 -1.44
N LYS A 74 -9.03 -47.72 -2.11
CA LYS A 74 -8.47 -48.53 -3.22
C LYS A 74 -8.10 -47.68 -4.47
N ASN A 75 -8.30 -46.37 -4.42
CA ASN A 75 -7.95 -45.39 -5.45
C ASN A 75 -6.77 -44.50 -4.97
N GLY A 76 -5.76 -45.10 -4.35
CA GLY A 76 -4.58 -44.42 -3.78
C GLY A 76 -3.66 -43.69 -4.77
N GLU A 77 -4.12 -43.42 -5.99
CA GLU A 77 -3.40 -42.68 -7.03
C GLU A 77 -3.66 -41.15 -6.98
N PHE A 78 -4.56 -40.70 -6.10
CA PHE A 78 -5.03 -39.31 -6.06
C PHE A 78 -3.96 -38.29 -5.63
N TRP A 79 -3.05 -38.67 -4.74
CA TRP A 79 -1.94 -37.82 -4.28
C TRP A 79 -0.62 -38.50 -4.61
N LYS A 80 0.24 -37.82 -5.38
CA LYS A 80 1.49 -38.42 -5.90
C LYS A 80 2.69 -38.20 -4.97
N ASP A 81 2.56 -37.33 -3.99
CA ASP A 81 3.63 -37.02 -3.04
C ASP A 81 3.68 -38.03 -1.87
N PRO A 82 4.83 -38.71 -1.62
CA PRO A 82 5.00 -39.57 -0.45
C PRO A 82 4.94 -38.81 0.90
N GLU A 83 5.34 -37.53 0.94
CA GLU A 83 5.30 -36.71 2.16
C GLU A 83 3.84 -36.48 2.60
N ILE A 84 2.92 -36.29 1.65
CA ILE A 84 1.49 -36.21 1.95
C ILE A 84 0.99 -37.52 2.56
N ASN A 85 1.29 -38.66 1.93
CA ASN A 85 0.85 -39.95 2.45
C ASN A 85 1.39 -40.24 3.87
N LEU A 86 2.59 -39.74 4.20
CA LEU A 86 3.14 -39.76 5.56
C LEU A 86 2.43 -38.78 6.52
N ILE A 87 2.12 -37.56 6.10
CA ILE A 87 1.36 -36.57 6.91
C ILE A 87 -0.04 -37.12 7.23
N LEU A 88 -0.73 -37.67 6.23
CA LEU A 88 -2.07 -38.25 6.36
C LEU A 88 -2.10 -39.50 7.25
N SER A 89 -1.04 -40.31 7.26
CA SER A 89 -0.97 -41.50 8.13
C SER A 89 -0.72 -41.13 9.60
N ASN A 90 0.09 -40.11 9.87
CA ASN A 90 0.36 -39.62 11.22
C ASN A 90 -0.87 -38.96 11.87
N ALA A 91 -1.68 -38.24 11.08
CA ALA A 91 -2.85 -37.48 11.56
C ALA A 91 -3.95 -38.36 12.21
N GLY A 92 -4.03 -39.66 11.87
CA GLY A 92 -4.97 -40.60 12.50
C GLY A 92 -4.69 -40.92 13.98
N SER A 93 -3.69 -40.27 14.59
CA SER A 93 -3.31 -40.43 15.99
C SER A 93 -4.05 -39.41 16.89
N THR A 94 -5.26 -39.78 17.31
CA THR A 94 -6.21 -38.93 18.05
C THR A 94 -5.62 -38.05 19.16
N VAL A 95 -5.93 -36.74 19.12
CA VAL A 95 -5.83 -35.83 20.27
C VAL A 95 -7.23 -35.34 20.65
N GLN A 96 -7.69 -35.66 21.85
CA GLN A 96 -8.90 -35.05 22.43
C GLN A 96 -8.55 -33.72 23.09
N VAL A 97 -9.18 -32.63 22.65
CA VAL A 97 -9.05 -31.31 23.30
C VAL A 97 -10.13 -31.16 24.36
N SER A 98 -9.71 -30.84 25.59
CA SER A 98 -10.62 -30.51 26.71
C SER A 98 -10.33 -29.07 27.19
N PRO A 99 -11.35 -28.26 27.50
CA PRO A 99 -11.16 -26.83 27.76
C PRO A 99 -10.80 -26.55 29.22
N THR A 100 -9.65 -25.92 29.46
CA THR A 100 -9.35 -25.25 30.74
C THR A 100 -8.69 -23.89 30.48
N SER A 101 -8.99 -22.92 31.34
CA SER A 101 -8.58 -21.52 31.18
C SER A 101 -7.47 -21.13 32.15
N SER A 102 -6.53 -20.30 31.69
CA SER A 102 -5.78 -19.37 32.55
C SER A 102 -5.14 -18.27 31.70
N SER A 103 -4.92 -17.11 32.31
CA SER A 103 -4.18 -15.99 31.74
C SER A 103 -2.69 -16.08 32.10
N PHE A 104 -1.81 -15.33 31.41
CA PHE A 104 -0.83 -14.44 32.06
C PHE A 104 -0.13 -13.49 31.06
N ALA A 105 0.71 -12.58 31.58
CA ALA A 105 1.08 -11.33 30.92
C ALA A 105 2.35 -11.38 30.03
N ILE A 106 2.39 -10.47 29.05
CA ILE A 106 3.48 -10.30 28.08
C ILE A 106 4.65 -9.49 28.67
N LYS A 107 5.90 -9.91 28.41
CA LYS A 107 7.09 -9.05 28.48
C LYS A 107 7.91 -9.18 27.20
N ARG A 108 8.22 -8.03 26.57
CA ARG A 108 9.00 -7.91 25.31
C ARG A 108 10.50 -7.78 25.59
N SER A 109 11.36 -8.23 24.66
CA SER A 109 12.59 -7.47 24.29
C SER A 109 13.34 -8.01 23.06
N ARG A 110 13.59 -7.12 22.08
CA ARG A 110 14.85 -6.85 21.34
C ARG A 110 15.74 -7.98 20.76
N ALA A 111 15.39 -9.26 20.82
CA ALA A 111 16.29 -10.36 20.45
C ALA A 111 16.41 -10.70 18.93
N LEU A 112 15.59 -10.13 18.04
CA LEU A 112 15.50 -10.60 16.65
C LEU A 112 16.71 -10.23 15.76
N GLN A 113 17.24 -9.01 15.89
CA GLN A 113 18.04 -8.40 14.81
C GLN A 113 19.38 -9.13 14.55
N ALA A 114 20.00 -9.70 15.59
CA ALA A 114 21.24 -10.48 15.46
C ALA A 114 21.05 -11.94 15.03
N LYS A 115 19.80 -12.43 14.92
CA LYS A 115 19.49 -13.82 14.51
C LYS A 115 19.30 -13.99 13.00
N LYS A 116 19.30 -12.89 12.24
CA LYS A 116 18.91 -12.86 10.82
C LYS A 116 19.99 -13.44 9.90
N GLU A 117 21.27 -13.16 10.17
CA GLU A 117 22.40 -13.68 9.39
C GLU A 117 22.57 -15.21 9.51
N SER A 118 22.33 -15.80 10.69
CA SER A 118 22.59 -17.23 10.95
C SER A 118 21.46 -18.17 10.53
N ARG A 119 20.42 -17.66 9.84
CA ARG A 119 19.24 -18.44 9.40
C ARG A 119 19.17 -18.65 7.90
N ARG A 120 19.92 -17.88 7.11
CA ARG A 120 19.94 -18.01 5.65
C ARG A 120 20.71 -19.27 5.24
N PRO A 121 20.29 -19.98 4.18
CA PRO A 121 21.10 -21.03 3.58
C PRO A 121 22.41 -20.45 3.02
N ALA A 122 23.34 -21.33 2.64
CA ALA A 122 24.64 -20.97 2.07
C ALA A 122 24.52 -20.44 0.63
N LEU A 123 23.88 -19.29 0.47
CA LEU A 123 23.70 -18.60 -0.81
C LEU A 123 25.01 -17.92 -1.22
N THR A 124 25.44 -18.15 -2.45
CA THR A 124 26.68 -17.58 -3.00
C THR A 124 26.56 -16.06 -3.16
N MET A 125 27.39 -15.32 -2.42
CA MET A 125 27.55 -13.86 -2.57
C MET A 125 28.20 -13.51 -3.91
N ARG A 126 27.86 -12.34 -4.46
CA ARG A 126 28.58 -11.75 -5.60
C ARG A 126 30.01 -11.41 -5.21
N THR A 127 30.95 -11.53 -6.15
CA THR A 127 32.37 -11.24 -5.92
C THR A 127 32.66 -9.74 -6.04
N SER A 128 32.36 -8.98 -4.99
CA SER A 128 32.78 -7.58 -4.81
C SER A 128 33.45 -7.37 -3.45
N SER A 129 33.97 -6.17 -3.19
CA SER A 129 34.97 -5.91 -2.14
C SER A 129 34.41 -5.93 -0.71
N SER A 130 35.26 -6.41 0.22
CA SER A 130 34.94 -6.71 1.61
C SER A 130 34.45 -5.53 2.46
N GLN A 131 33.40 -5.74 3.25
CA GLN A 131 33.17 -5.03 4.52
C GLN A 131 33.29 -6.00 5.70
N ASN A 132 33.85 -5.53 6.83
CA ASN A 132 34.16 -6.34 8.00
C ASN A 132 33.05 -6.31 9.05
N VAL A 133 32.30 -7.41 9.20
CA VAL A 133 31.33 -7.60 10.30
C VAL A 133 31.97 -8.36 11.47
N LYS A 134 31.94 -7.79 12.67
CA LYS A 134 32.53 -8.40 13.88
C LYS A 134 31.59 -9.44 14.49
N LYS A 135 32.00 -10.71 14.49
CA LYS A 135 31.29 -11.80 15.18
C LYS A 135 31.40 -11.69 16.70
N PHE A 136 30.29 -11.91 17.40
CA PHE A 136 30.24 -12.26 18.82
C PHE A 136 29.50 -13.60 18.99
N HIS A 137 29.75 -14.32 20.09
CA HIS A 137 29.13 -15.61 20.40
C HIS A 137 28.55 -15.59 21.81
N TYR A 138 27.27 -15.93 21.95
CA TYR A 138 26.67 -16.55 23.13
C TYR A 138 25.48 -17.41 22.70
N GLY A 139 25.11 -18.43 23.47
CA GLY A 139 24.11 -19.43 23.08
C GLY A 139 23.20 -19.87 24.22
N GLY A 140 22.26 -20.77 23.89
CA GLY A 140 21.28 -21.33 24.81
C GLY A 140 20.01 -21.79 24.07
N PRO A 141 19.58 -23.06 24.19
CA PRO A 141 18.37 -23.54 23.53
C PRO A 141 17.12 -23.24 24.36
N HIS A 142 16.04 -22.83 23.70
CA HIS A 142 14.71 -22.76 24.31
C HIS A 142 13.71 -23.56 23.48
N VAL A 143 13.19 -24.62 24.08
CA VAL A 143 11.99 -25.33 23.63
C VAL A 143 10.78 -24.54 24.09
N VAL A 144 9.82 -24.30 23.19
CA VAL A 144 8.51 -23.73 23.51
C VAL A 144 7.45 -24.63 22.88
N ALA A 145 6.42 -24.99 23.63
CA ALA A 145 5.38 -25.91 23.19
C ALA A 145 4.46 -25.29 22.12
N ASN A 146 3.85 -26.16 21.31
CA ASN A 146 3.07 -25.76 20.14
C ASN A 146 1.64 -25.34 20.53
N ASP A 147 1.43 -24.04 20.73
CA ASP A 147 0.16 -23.42 21.19
C ASP A 147 -0.66 -22.78 20.05
N ALA A 148 -0.20 -22.89 18.80
CA ALA A 148 -0.85 -22.27 17.63
C ALA A 148 -2.29 -22.79 17.39
N THR A 149 -2.53 -24.06 17.69
CA THR A 149 -3.82 -24.75 17.49
C THR A 149 -4.95 -24.22 18.39
N VAL A 150 -4.65 -23.45 19.44
CA VAL A 150 -5.63 -23.04 20.46
C VAL A 150 -6.29 -21.68 20.16
N ARG A 151 -5.68 -20.84 19.30
CA ARG A 151 -5.91 -19.38 19.33
C ARG A 151 -6.83 -18.80 18.25
N ARG A 152 -7.66 -19.61 17.59
CA ARG A 152 -8.58 -19.16 16.53
C ARG A 152 -10.04 -19.06 16.99
N LEU A 153 -10.27 -18.14 17.93
CA LEU A 153 -11.52 -18.02 18.70
C LEU A 153 -12.80 -17.68 17.90
N THR A 154 -12.73 -17.52 16.57
CA THR A 154 -13.90 -17.34 15.68
C THR A 154 -14.00 -18.35 14.53
N SER A 155 -12.99 -19.20 14.28
CA SER A 155 -13.08 -20.20 13.19
C SER A 155 -14.04 -21.33 13.52
N GLY A 156 -14.32 -21.57 14.81
CA GLY A 156 -15.34 -22.50 15.29
C GLY A 156 -16.81 -22.15 14.98
N MET A 157 -17.06 -21.08 14.21
CA MET A 157 -18.41 -20.74 13.72
C MET A 157 -18.53 -20.69 12.18
N TRP A 158 -17.42 -20.50 11.45
CA TRP A 158 -17.44 -20.21 10.02
C TRP A 158 -16.34 -20.98 9.27
N ALA A 159 -16.62 -21.33 8.02
CA ALA A 159 -15.67 -21.95 7.09
C ALA A 159 -15.72 -21.26 5.73
N VAL A 160 -14.71 -21.49 4.90
CA VAL A 160 -14.65 -21.06 3.50
C VAL A 160 -14.85 -22.28 2.60
N ARG A 161 -15.86 -22.21 1.73
CA ARG A 161 -16.13 -23.19 0.67
C ARG A 161 -15.60 -22.68 -0.66
N LYS A 162 -14.68 -23.42 -1.29
CA LYS A 162 -14.13 -23.15 -2.63
C LYS A 162 -14.54 -24.27 -3.58
N GLU A 163 -15.39 -23.96 -4.56
CA GLU A 163 -15.96 -24.92 -5.52
C GLU A 163 -15.53 -24.56 -6.95
N ALA A 164 -14.92 -25.51 -7.67
CA ALA A 164 -14.59 -25.35 -9.08
C ALA A 164 -15.87 -25.20 -9.91
N PHE A 165 -15.86 -24.39 -10.98
CA PHE A 165 -17.00 -24.36 -11.90
C PHE A 165 -17.09 -25.66 -12.71
N VAL A 166 -18.31 -26.06 -13.10
CA VAL A 166 -18.51 -27.20 -14.00
C VAL A 166 -17.92 -26.85 -15.37
N GLY A 167 -17.00 -27.67 -15.86
CA GLY A 167 -16.20 -27.37 -17.07
C GLY A 167 -15.06 -26.35 -16.86
N ALA A 168 -14.66 -26.08 -15.60
CA ALA A 168 -13.44 -25.32 -15.32
C ALA A 168 -12.17 -26.03 -15.84
N LYS A 169 -11.04 -25.32 -15.89
CA LYS A 169 -9.76 -25.88 -16.38
C LYS A 169 -9.41 -27.19 -15.67
N GLN A 170 -9.21 -28.25 -16.46
CA GLN A 170 -8.88 -29.61 -15.98
C GLN A 170 -9.95 -30.21 -15.04
N ASP A 171 -11.21 -29.82 -15.19
CA ASP A 171 -12.37 -30.31 -14.40
C ASP A 171 -12.16 -30.20 -12.87
N GLY A 172 -11.46 -29.15 -12.45
CA GLY A 172 -11.10 -28.91 -11.04
C GLY A 172 -9.79 -29.57 -10.58
N GLY A 173 -9.08 -30.29 -11.46
CA GLY A 173 -7.74 -30.81 -11.18
C GLY A 173 -6.72 -29.73 -10.82
N ARG A 174 -6.85 -28.51 -11.39
CA ARG A 174 -6.10 -27.32 -10.93
C ARG A 174 -6.31 -27.05 -9.44
N LEU A 175 -7.57 -27.10 -8.98
CA LEU A 175 -7.94 -26.79 -7.59
C LEU A 175 -7.37 -27.84 -6.62
N LEU A 176 -7.42 -29.13 -6.96
CA LEU A 176 -6.82 -30.18 -6.13
C LEU A 176 -5.32 -29.93 -5.88
N LYS A 177 -4.55 -29.52 -6.90
CA LYS A 177 -3.12 -29.21 -6.78
C LYS A 177 -2.84 -28.04 -5.84
N GLN A 178 -3.68 -27.00 -5.84
CA GLN A 178 -3.56 -25.91 -4.86
C GLN A 178 -3.69 -26.42 -3.42
N ILE A 179 -4.63 -27.34 -3.20
CA ILE A 179 -4.93 -27.91 -1.88
C ILE A 179 -3.88 -28.93 -1.45
N GLU A 180 -3.35 -29.73 -2.38
CA GLU A 180 -2.17 -30.59 -2.21
C GLU A 180 -0.99 -29.77 -1.64
N LYS A 181 -0.69 -28.64 -2.29
CA LYS A 181 0.38 -27.72 -1.92
C LYS A 181 0.11 -26.97 -0.60
N GLN A 182 -1.14 -26.59 -0.33
CA GLN A 182 -1.55 -25.94 0.92
C GLN A 182 -1.50 -26.90 2.12
N ILE A 183 -1.84 -28.18 1.95
CA ILE A 183 -1.72 -29.20 3.01
C ILE A 183 -0.26 -29.44 3.37
N LEU A 184 0.63 -29.58 2.37
CA LEU A 184 2.08 -29.67 2.57
C LEU A 184 2.62 -28.45 3.34
N PHE A 185 2.27 -27.24 2.91
CA PHE A 185 2.73 -26.02 3.58
C PHE A 185 2.21 -25.89 5.01
N SER A 186 0.91 -26.12 5.23
CA SER A 186 0.27 -26.12 6.56
C SER A 186 0.97 -27.11 7.52
N SER A 187 1.38 -28.28 7.02
CA SER A 187 2.19 -29.23 7.79
C SER A 187 3.59 -28.70 8.14
N ARG A 188 4.29 -28.09 7.17
CA ARG A 188 5.63 -27.50 7.37
C ARG A 188 5.62 -26.27 8.28
N CYS A 189 4.52 -25.52 8.35
CA CYS A 189 4.31 -24.50 9.40
C CYS A 189 4.25 -25.11 10.80
N ARG A 190 3.58 -26.27 10.97
CA ARG A 190 3.45 -26.94 12.28
C ARG A 190 4.72 -27.67 12.74
N THR A 191 5.62 -28.05 11.83
CA THR A 191 6.85 -28.83 12.14
C THR A 191 8.16 -28.06 11.94
N GLY A 192 8.13 -26.95 11.19
CA GLY A 192 9.30 -26.14 10.84
C GLY A 192 9.54 -24.94 11.76
N ASN A 193 10.45 -24.05 11.35
CA ASN A 193 10.84 -22.85 12.09
C ASN A 193 10.01 -21.58 11.76
N LEU A 194 8.91 -21.74 11.02
CA LEU A 194 8.03 -20.66 10.53
C LEU A 194 7.01 -20.20 11.59
N GLN A 195 7.50 -19.64 12.70
CA GLN A 195 6.68 -19.28 13.87
C GLN A 195 5.56 -18.24 13.60
N TYR A 196 5.72 -17.40 12.56
CA TYR A 196 4.83 -16.27 12.27
C TYR A 196 4.06 -16.44 10.94
N VAL A 197 4.07 -17.63 10.35
CA VAL A 197 3.49 -17.90 9.03
C VAL A 197 2.57 -19.12 9.09
N SER A 198 1.38 -19.01 8.49
CA SER A 198 0.39 -20.08 8.46
C SER A 198 -0.32 -20.19 7.10
N ALA A 199 -1.19 -21.18 6.96
CA ALA A 199 -2.16 -21.29 5.88
C ALA A 199 -3.47 -21.90 6.43
N PRO A 200 -4.64 -21.66 5.82
CA PRO A 200 -5.91 -22.17 6.31
C PRO A 200 -5.93 -23.71 6.34
N GLU A 201 -6.40 -24.30 7.43
CA GLU A 201 -6.53 -25.76 7.53
C GLU A 201 -7.68 -26.30 6.66
N ILE A 202 -7.50 -27.48 6.09
CA ILE A 202 -8.47 -28.11 5.18
C ILE A 202 -9.38 -29.04 5.98
N TYR A 203 -10.66 -28.68 6.11
CA TYR A 203 -11.64 -29.45 6.87
C TYR A 203 -12.14 -30.67 6.09
N GLY A 204 -12.29 -30.57 4.76
CA GLY A 204 -12.71 -31.70 3.95
C GLY A 204 -12.77 -31.43 2.45
N ILE A 205 -12.59 -32.49 1.66
CA ILE A 205 -12.71 -32.46 0.20
C ILE A 205 -14.03 -33.14 -0.20
N ASN A 206 -14.81 -32.41 -1.00
CA ASN A 206 -16.08 -32.80 -1.56
C ASN A 206 -15.89 -33.19 -3.03
N LEU A 207 -15.84 -34.50 -3.29
CA LEU A 207 -15.75 -35.08 -4.63
C LEU A 207 -17.15 -35.34 -5.21
N PRO A 208 -17.32 -35.37 -6.55
CA PRO A 208 -18.58 -35.76 -7.18
C PRO A 208 -18.97 -37.22 -6.85
N GLY A 209 -20.28 -37.45 -6.76
CA GLY A 209 -20.84 -38.80 -6.56
C GLY A 209 -20.65 -39.69 -7.78
N LYS A 210 -20.58 -41.01 -7.57
CA LYS A 210 -20.23 -42.01 -8.61
C LYS A 210 -21.13 -41.99 -9.86
N ASP A 211 -22.37 -41.55 -9.71
CA ASP A 211 -23.38 -41.54 -10.77
C ASP A 211 -23.56 -40.15 -11.42
N VAL A 212 -22.67 -39.19 -11.12
CA VAL A 212 -22.69 -37.83 -11.67
C VAL A 212 -21.55 -37.64 -12.66
N ALA A 213 -21.88 -37.45 -13.95
CA ALA A 213 -20.90 -37.10 -14.96
C ALA A 213 -20.28 -35.71 -14.67
N ALA A 214 -18.96 -35.66 -14.43
CA ALA A 214 -18.16 -34.44 -14.26
C ALA A 214 -18.74 -33.38 -13.30
N GLY A 215 -19.16 -33.80 -12.10
CA GLY A 215 -19.55 -32.87 -11.04
C GLY A 215 -18.37 -32.08 -10.46
N SER A 216 -18.64 -30.85 -9.99
CA SER A 216 -17.63 -29.92 -9.48
C SER A 216 -16.95 -30.40 -8.18
N ILE A 217 -15.62 -30.26 -8.15
CA ILE A 217 -14.82 -30.47 -6.93
C ILE A 217 -15.00 -29.26 -6.00
N GLY A 218 -15.33 -29.52 -4.74
CA GLY A 218 -15.42 -28.53 -3.67
C GLY A 218 -14.47 -28.83 -2.53
N ILE A 219 -13.95 -27.80 -1.87
CA ILE A 219 -13.17 -27.91 -0.63
C ILE A 219 -13.78 -26.99 0.41
N ASP A 220 -13.97 -27.54 1.61
CA ASP A 220 -14.30 -26.80 2.81
C ASP A 220 -13.01 -26.64 3.63
N MET A 221 -12.64 -25.40 3.94
CA MET A 221 -11.43 -25.03 4.67
C MET A 221 -11.73 -23.95 5.70
N GLU A 222 -10.77 -23.69 6.58
CA GLU A 222 -10.86 -22.74 7.67
C GLU A 222 -11.13 -21.30 7.21
N TYR A 223 -11.97 -20.58 7.96
CA TYR A 223 -12.14 -19.14 7.83
C TYR A 223 -11.14 -18.40 8.73
N ILE A 224 -10.30 -17.56 8.11
CA ILE A 224 -9.26 -16.77 8.76
C ILE A 224 -9.75 -15.31 8.90
N PRO A 225 -9.99 -14.79 10.12
CA PRO A 225 -10.63 -13.49 10.36
C PRO A 225 -9.66 -12.29 10.28
N PHE A 226 -8.60 -12.41 9.49
CA PHE A 226 -7.48 -11.47 9.47
C PHE A 226 -7.68 -10.34 8.45
N SER A 227 -6.82 -9.31 8.52
CA SER A 227 -6.87 -8.14 7.62
C SER A 227 -6.25 -8.44 6.26
N ASP A 228 -6.76 -7.84 5.17
CA ASP A 228 -6.07 -7.88 3.88
C ASP A 228 -4.88 -6.90 3.82
N ALA A 229 -3.94 -7.14 2.90
CA ALA A 229 -2.73 -6.32 2.75
C ALA A 229 -3.03 -4.83 2.48
N LYS A 230 -4.14 -4.53 1.78
CA LYS A 230 -4.59 -3.16 1.51
C LYS A 230 -4.93 -2.44 2.83
N PHE A 231 -5.64 -3.08 3.75
CA PHE A 231 -5.95 -2.51 5.06
C PHE A 231 -4.70 -2.29 5.90
N ILE A 232 -3.75 -3.23 5.90
CA ILE A 232 -2.47 -3.06 6.61
C ILE A 232 -1.68 -1.87 6.05
N MET A 233 -1.58 -1.75 4.73
CA MET A 233 -0.88 -0.63 4.08
C MET A 233 -1.58 0.72 4.33
N LEU A 234 -2.91 0.77 4.25
CA LEU A 234 -3.64 2.02 4.43
C LEU A 234 -3.71 2.49 5.89
N GLU A 235 -3.87 1.59 6.88
CA GLU A 235 -4.16 2.01 8.26
C GLU A 235 -3.03 1.77 9.27
N LYS A 236 -2.14 0.80 9.08
CA LYS A 236 -1.13 0.42 10.09
C LYS A 236 0.16 1.22 9.96
N ASP A 237 0.96 1.21 11.03
CA ASP A 237 2.21 1.96 11.11
C ASP A 237 3.30 1.38 10.19
N ARG A 238 4.41 2.12 10.06
CA ARG A 238 5.55 1.65 9.28
C ARG A 238 6.09 0.32 9.81
N ALA A 239 6.23 0.17 11.13
CA ALA A 239 6.84 -1.02 11.73
C ALA A 239 6.03 -2.31 11.52
N THR A 240 4.69 -2.20 11.40
CA THR A 240 3.81 -3.31 11.00
C THR A 240 4.02 -3.65 9.53
N ASN A 241 4.09 -2.65 8.66
CA ASN A 241 4.30 -2.84 7.22
C ASN A 241 5.69 -3.43 6.90
N GLU A 242 6.75 -2.95 7.55
CA GLU A 242 8.08 -3.54 7.48
C GLU A 242 8.07 -4.99 7.97
N TRP A 243 7.38 -5.29 9.09
CA TRP A 243 7.29 -6.66 9.60
C TRP A 243 6.57 -7.62 8.63
N VAL A 244 5.51 -7.19 7.93
CA VAL A 244 4.84 -8.03 6.92
C VAL A 244 5.78 -8.30 5.73
N ALA A 245 6.48 -7.29 5.23
CA ALA A 245 7.48 -7.47 4.17
C ALA A 245 8.60 -8.42 4.60
N GLU A 246 9.13 -8.25 5.82
CA GLU A 246 10.16 -9.13 6.38
C GLU A 246 9.65 -10.56 6.59
N THR A 247 8.38 -10.77 6.96
CA THR A 247 7.80 -12.11 7.16
C THR A 247 7.56 -12.84 5.84
N ALA A 248 7.17 -12.11 4.79
CA ALA A 248 7.12 -12.65 3.42
C ALA A 248 8.53 -13.02 2.91
N ILE A 249 9.56 -12.26 3.27
CA ILE A 249 10.96 -12.59 2.99
C ILE A 249 11.41 -13.82 3.80
N GLU A 250 11.05 -13.96 5.08
CA GLU A 250 11.37 -15.14 5.91
C GLU A 250 10.70 -16.43 5.38
N LEU A 251 9.52 -16.35 4.77
CA LEU A 251 8.87 -17.46 4.04
C LEU A 251 9.73 -17.92 2.86
N VAL A 252 10.26 -16.97 2.07
CA VAL A 252 11.12 -17.27 0.91
C VAL A 252 12.51 -17.76 1.33
N ASP A 253 13.12 -17.18 2.36
CA ASP A 253 14.38 -17.67 2.96
C ASP A 253 14.23 -19.11 3.50
N TYR A 254 13.08 -19.46 4.07
CA TYR A 254 12.76 -20.85 4.46
C TYR A 254 12.64 -21.78 3.24
N ASN A 255 11.94 -21.36 2.18
CA ASN A 255 11.83 -22.15 0.94
C ASN A 255 13.20 -22.35 0.26
N PHE A 256 14.08 -21.35 0.26
CA PHE A 256 15.49 -21.53 -0.16
C PHE A 256 16.22 -22.55 0.71
N SER A 257 16.02 -22.55 2.03
CA SER A 257 16.71 -23.49 2.95
C SER A 257 16.38 -24.96 2.71
N MET A 258 15.23 -25.25 2.07
CA MET A 258 14.77 -26.58 1.68
C MET A 258 14.96 -26.90 0.19
N SER A 259 15.53 -25.99 -0.59
CA SER A 259 15.76 -26.15 -2.03
C SER A 259 17.07 -26.90 -2.34
N LYS A 260 17.14 -27.50 -3.53
CA LYS A 260 18.38 -28.02 -4.15
C LYS A 260 18.83 -27.05 -5.25
N THR A 261 20.07 -27.11 -5.70
CA THR A 261 20.48 -26.41 -6.94
C THR A 261 20.32 -27.30 -8.17
N ALA A 262 20.03 -26.68 -9.31
CA ALA A 262 20.10 -27.28 -10.64
C ALA A 262 20.71 -26.26 -11.63
N PRO A 263 21.52 -26.67 -12.63
CA PRO A 263 22.03 -25.77 -13.65
C PRO A 263 20.89 -25.15 -14.48
N LEU A 264 20.95 -23.84 -14.74
CA LEU A 264 19.98 -23.13 -15.55
C LEU A 264 19.74 -23.80 -16.93
N GLY A 265 20.80 -24.35 -17.53
CA GLY A 265 20.75 -25.08 -18.81
C GLY A 265 19.78 -26.28 -18.82
N GLU A 266 19.54 -26.92 -17.67
CA GLU A 266 18.57 -28.02 -17.54
C GLU A 266 17.12 -27.50 -17.46
N LEU A 267 16.92 -26.25 -17.07
CA LEU A 267 15.61 -25.63 -16.84
C LEU A 267 15.13 -24.74 -17.99
N LEU A 268 16.05 -24.21 -18.81
CA LEU A 268 15.74 -23.42 -20.00
C LEU A 268 14.69 -24.06 -20.94
N PRO A 269 14.67 -25.39 -21.18
CA PRO A 269 13.63 -26.03 -22.00
C PRO A 269 12.20 -25.79 -21.51
N GLU A 270 11.97 -25.69 -20.20
CA GLU A 270 10.63 -25.38 -19.65
C GLU A 270 10.29 -23.90 -19.79
N PHE A 271 11.27 -22.98 -19.75
CA PHE A 271 11.08 -21.58 -20.12
C PHE A 271 10.76 -21.42 -21.61
N GLU A 272 11.44 -22.13 -22.51
CA GLU A 272 11.20 -22.11 -23.96
C GLU A 272 9.81 -22.67 -24.32
N LYS A 273 9.45 -23.81 -23.73
CA LYS A 273 8.10 -24.41 -23.79
C LYS A 273 7.04 -23.43 -23.25
N LYS A 274 7.33 -22.69 -22.18
CA LYS A 274 6.42 -21.65 -21.66
C LYS A 274 6.34 -20.44 -22.58
N ALA A 275 7.43 -20.02 -23.22
CA ALA A 275 7.45 -18.95 -24.21
C ALA A 275 6.57 -19.29 -25.42
N LEU A 276 6.67 -20.50 -25.97
CA LEU A 276 5.79 -21.00 -27.03
C LEU A 276 4.30 -20.98 -26.60
N SER A 277 4.01 -21.41 -25.37
CA SER A 277 2.66 -21.32 -24.79
C SER A 277 2.15 -19.88 -24.67
N ILE A 278 3.00 -18.93 -24.27
CA ILE A 278 2.65 -17.50 -24.15
C ILE A 278 2.39 -16.90 -25.53
N LYS A 279 3.32 -17.04 -26.49
CA LYS A 279 3.16 -16.53 -27.86
C LYS A 279 1.90 -17.06 -28.54
N SER A 280 1.62 -18.36 -28.43
CA SER A 280 0.41 -18.99 -28.99
C SER A 280 -0.90 -18.53 -28.34
N ALA A 281 -0.85 -18.07 -27.08
CA ALA A 281 -2.00 -17.56 -26.36
C ALA A 281 -2.22 -16.04 -26.58
N MET A 282 -1.14 -15.27 -26.74
CA MET A 282 -1.20 -13.84 -27.07
C MET A 282 -1.92 -13.57 -28.40
N LEU A 283 -1.67 -14.39 -29.43
CA LEU A 283 -2.36 -14.35 -30.74
C LEU A 283 -3.89 -14.64 -30.66
N LYS A 284 -4.42 -14.94 -29.47
CA LYS A 284 -5.85 -15.16 -29.19
C LYS A 284 -6.43 -14.11 -28.24
N SER A 285 -5.59 -13.20 -27.71
CA SER A 285 -6.04 -12.08 -26.89
C SER A 285 -6.71 -11.03 -27.78
N LYS A 286 -7.80 -10.43 -27.28
CA LYS A 286 -8.50 -9.32 -27.96
C LYS A 286 -7.95 -7.94 -27.59
N MET A 287 -6.98 -7.89 -26.67
CA MET A 287 -6.48 -6.63 -26.10
C MET A 287 -4.98 -6.39 -26.33
N VAL A 288 -4.21 -7.42 -26.69
CA VAL A 288 -2.85 -7.25 -27.22
C VAL A 288 -2.96 -6.93 -28.70
N ALA A 289 -2.35 -5.83 -29.15
CA ALA A 289 -2.28 -5.45 -30.56
C ALA A 289 -1.10 -6.14 -31.27
N ASP A 290 -1.15 -6.29 -32.59
CA ASP A 290 -0.14 -7.05 -33.35
C ASP A 290 1.30 -6.51 -33.18
N ASN A 291 1.45 -5.19 -33.06
CA ASN A 291 2.73 -4.53 -32.80
C ASN A 291 3.26 -4.83 -31.38
N GLU A 292 2.38 -4.89 -30.38
CA GLU A 292 2.72 -5.26 -29.00
C GLU A 292 3.07 -6.75 -28.91
N ALA A 293 2.33 -7.60 -29.63
CA ALA A 293 2.61 -9.02 -29.73
C ALA A 293 3.97 -9.29 -30.38
N LEU A 294 4.32 -8.54 -31.43
CA LEU A 294 5.62 -8.61 -32.09
C LEU A 294 6.75 -8.11 -31.16
N LEU A 295 6.57 -6.96 -30.51
CA LEU A 295 7.54 -6.39 -29.57
C LEU A 295 7.84 -7.37 -28.42
N VAL A 296 6.80 -7.86 -27.75
CA VAL A 296 6.97 -8.82 -26.64
C VAL A 296 7.52 -10.16 -27.13
N THR A 297 7.18 -10.61 -28.35
CA THR A 297 7.79 -11.81 -28.95
C THR A 297 9.30 -11.64 -29.08
N HIS A 298 9.77 -10.49 -29.58
CA HIS A 298 11.19 -10.14 -29.64
C HIS A 298 11.83 -10.05 -28.25
N GLN A 299 11.17 -9.41 -27.28
CA GLN A 299 11.66 -9.34 -25.89
C GLN A 299 11.83 -10.73 -25.27
N ILE A 300 10.85 -11.64 -25.45
CA ILE A 300 10.93 -13.04 -25.00
C ILE A 300 12.17 -13.74 -25.56
N ASP A 301 12.41 -13.62 -26.87
CA ASP A 301 13.54 -14.29 -27.53
C ASP A 301 14.90 -13.70 -27.12
N ARG A 302 14.98 -12.37 -26.94
CA ARG A 302 16.16 -11.67 -26.41
C ARG A 302 16.49 -12.06 -24.97
N VAL A 303 15.48 -12.17 -24.10
CA VAL A 303 15.65 -12.61 -22.71
C VAL A 303 16.13 -14.05 -22.66
N LEU A 304 15.48 -14.97 -23.40
CA LEU A 304 15.93 -16.36 -23.48
C LEU A 304 17.38 -16.48 -23.99
N GLU A 305 17.73 -15.73 -25.04
CA GLU A 305 19.08 -15.75 -25.59
C GLU A 305 20.15 -15.22 -24.62
N HIS A 306 19.85 -14.18 -23.84
CA HIS A 306 20.75 -13.70 -22.78
C HIS A 306 21.03 -14.82 -21.75
N TYR A 307 19.98 -15.50 -21.28
CA TYR A 307 20.12 -16.55 -20.26
C TYR A 307 20.73 -17.86 -20.79
N ARG A 308 20.67 -18.14 -22.11
CA ARG A 308 21.44 -19.25 -22.73
C ARG A 308 22.96 -19.08 -22.59
N GLN A 309 23.46 -17.87 -22.39
CA GLN A 309 24.90 -17.60 -22.25
C GLN A 309 25.44 -17.91 -20.84
N MET A 310 24.58 -18.27 -19.88
CA MET A 310 24.95 -18.64 -18.51
C MET A 310 24.37 -20.00 -18.05
N PRO A 311 24.54 -21.09 -18.83
CA PRO A 311 23.84 -22.36 -18.58
C PRO A 311 24.26 -23.05 -17.27
N SER A 312 25.45 -22.73 -16.75
CA SER A 312 25.98 -23.26 -15.49
C SER A 312 25.55 -22.48 -14.25
N ALA A 313 24.72 -21.44 -14.38
CA ALA A 313 24.24 -20.69 -13.23
C ALA A 313 23.32 -21.56 -12.36
N GLU A 314 23.54 -21.58 -11.05
CA GLU A 314 22.77 -22.42 -10.13
C GLU A 314 21.40 -21.81 -9.81
N VAL A 315 20.34 -22.46 -10.30
CA VAL A 315 18.96 -22.14 -9.95
C VAL A 315 18.56 -22.96 -8.71
N PRO A 316 18.09 -22.33 -7.62
CA PRO A 316 17.49 -23.07 -6.51
C PRO A 316 16.12 -23.59 -6.91
N VAL A 317 15.99 -24.91 -7.00
CA VAL A 317 14.78 -25.66 -7.35
C VAL A 317 14.23 -26.34 -6.10
N GLY A 318 12.93 -26.15 -5.84
CA GLY A 318 12.30 -26.57 -4.60
C GLY A 318 10.90 -25.97 -4.43
N PHE A 319 10.26 -26.33 -3.33
CA PHE A 319 8.90 -25.86 -3.01
C PHE A 319 8.83 -24.32 -2.96
N CYS A 320 7.82 -23.75 -3.62
CA CYS A 320 7.46 -22.34 -3.52
C CYS A 320 5.94 -22.16 -3.37
N HIS A 321 5.47 -20.97 -3.00
CA HIS A 321 4.03 -20.66 -3.00
C HIS A 321 3.48 -20.58 -4.45
N GLY A 322 4.30 -20.12 -5.40
CA GLY A 322 4.02 -20.04 -6.84
C GLY A 322 3.15 -18.85 -7.25
N ASP A 323 2.32 -18.35 -6.32
CA ASP A 323 1.52 -17.12 -6.47
C ASP A 323 1.62 -16.22 -5.23
N LEU A 324 2.84 -15.96 -4.71
CA LEU A 324 3.05 -15.15 -3.49
C LEU A 324 2.79 -13.63 -3.73
N THR A 325 1.52 -13.29 -3.89
CA THR A 325 1.02 -11.91 -4.09
C THR A 325 0.43 -11.35 -2.79
N LEU A 326 0.40 -10.02 -2.65
CA LEU A 326 -0.23 -9.33 -1.52
C LEU A 326 -1.75 -9.61 -1.45
N ALA A 327 -2.37 -9.92 -2.58
CA ALA A 327 -3.79 -10.33 -2.66
C ALA A 327 -4.04 -11.77 -2.13
N ASN A 328 -2.99 -12.56 -1.92
CA ASN A 328 -3.00 -13.91 -1.38
C ASN A 328 -2.45 -13.95 0.08
N MET A 329 -2.41 -12.80 0.76
CA MET A 329 -1.95 -12.64 2.14
C MET A 329 -3.07 -12.10 3.05
N LEU A 330 -3.24 -12.72 4.22
CA LEU A 330 -4.06 -12.22 5.32
C LEU A 330 -3.20 -12.05 6.58
N ILE A 331 -3.37 -10.94 7.28
CA ILE A 331 -2.45 -10.47 8.32
C ILE A 331 -3.17 -10.22 9.65
N ASP A 332 -2.68 -10.83 10.72
CA ASP A 332 -2.93 -10.42 12.10
C ASP A 332 -1.74 -9.57 12.62
N PRO A 333 -1.88 -8.25 12.74
CA PRO A 333 -0.81 -7.37 13.22
C PRO A 333 -0.68 -7.36 14.76
N GLU A 334 -1.62 -7.93 15.50
CA GLU A 334 -1.61 -7.98 16.98
C GLU A 334 -0.84 -9.22 17.47
N ASN A 335 -1.16 -10.40 16.92
CA ASN A 335 -0.43 -11.64 17.18
C ASN A 335 0.83 -11.81 16.32
N ARG A 336 0.98 -11.00 15.26
CA ARG A 336 2.03 -11.11 14.24
C ARG A 336 1.98 -12.44 13.48
N GLU A 337 0.84 -12.73 12.85
CA GLU A 337 0.66 -13.90 11.98
C GLU A 337 0.42 -13.46 10.53
N LEU A 338 1.16 -14.05 9.58
CA LEU A 338 0.96 -13.93 8.14
C LEU A 338 0.40 -15.24 7.58
N CYS A 339 -0.89 -15.26 7.28
CA CYS A 339 -1.56 -16.39 6.67
C CYS A 339 -1.53 -16.26 5.13
N VAL A 340 -1.05 -17.29 4.43
CA VAL A 340 -0.98 -17.34 2.96
C VAL A 340 -1.89 -18.42 2.39
N PHE A 341 -2.45 -18.17 1.19
CA PHE A 341 -3.46 -19.02 0.58
C PHE A 341 -3.46 -18.94 -0.96
N ASP A 342 -4.24 -19.81 -1.63
CA ASP A 342 -4.37 -19.86 -3.10
C ASP A 342 -3.08 -20.24 -3.86
N PHE A 343 -2.22 -21.04 -3.22
CA PHE A 343 -1.03 -21.71 -3.77
C PHE A 343 -1.20 -22.18 -5.23
N LEU A 344 -0.13 -22.09 -6.04
CA LEU A 344 -0.12 -22.58 -7.43
C LEU A 344 1.16 -23.35 -7.78
N ASP A 345 1.04 -24.26 -8.74
CA ASP A 345 2.20 -24.84 -9.43
C ASP A 345 2.87 -23.80 -10.34
N SER A 346 4.19 -23.76 -10.31
CA SER A 346 5.03 -23.12 -11.32
C SER A 346 5.41 -24.12 -12.41
N PHE A 347 5.83 -23.62 -13.59
CA PHE A 347 6.48 -24.46 -14.60
C PHE A 347 7.96 -24.75 -14.26
N VAL A 348 8.55 -23.95 -13.36
CA VAL A 348 9.79 -24.24 -12.62
C VAL A 348 9.53 -23.95 -11.14
N GLU A 349 9.40 -24.99 -10.33
CA GLU A 349 9.26 -24.88 -8.87
C GLU A 349 10.57 -24.37 -8.27
N SER A 350 10.56 -23.10 -7.85
CA SER A 350 11.73 -22.38 -7.34
C SER A 350 11.27 -21.23 -6.44
N PRO A 351 11.96 -20.92 -5.33
CA PRO A 351 11.66 -19.72 -4.53
C PRO A 351 11.91 -18.41 -5.29
N LEU A 352 12.67 -18.43 -6.41
CA LEU A 352 12.77 -17.28 -7.33
C LEU A 352 11.41 -16.91 -7.93
N GLN A 353 10.49 -17.87 -8.06
CA GLN A 353 9.11 -17.60 -8.46
C GLN A 353 8.34 -16.81 -7.39
N ASP A 354 8.63 -17.01 -6.11
CA ASP A 354 8.00 -16.24 -5.02
C ASP A 354 8.56 -14.82 -4.97
N ILE A 355 9.88 -14.63 -5.18
CA ILE A 355 10.47 -13.29 -5.36
C ILE A 355 9.82 -12.57 -6.55
N ALA A 356 9.74 -13.23 -7.71
CA ALA A 356 9.08 -12.67 -8.90
C ALA A 356 7.60 -12.31 -8.67
N LYS A 357 6.90 -13.02 -7.76
CA LYS A 357 5.51 -12.74 -7.38
C LYS A 357 5.37 -11.57 -6.40
N LEU A 358 6.32 -11.39 -5.49
CA LEU A 358 6.41 -10.17 -4.70
C LEU A 358 6.70 -8.97 -5.62
N LEU A 359 7.70 -9.06 -6.49
CA LEU A 359 8.09 -7.99 -7.44
C LEU A 359 6.95 -7.61 -8.41
N GLN A 360 6.16 -8.59 -8.89
CA GLN A 360 4.93 -8.35 -9.66
C GLN A 360 4.03 -7.29 -8.97
N ASP A 361 3.80 -7.43 -7.67
CA ASP A 361 2.95 -6.53 -6.89
C ASP A 361 3.67 -5.24 -6.47
N VAL A 362 4.91 -5.32 -6.01
CA VAL A 362 5.59 -4.19 -5.33
C VAL A 362 6.44 -3.32 -6.26
N ARG A 363 7.06 -3.92 -7.29
CA ARG A 363 7.91 -3.21 -8.27
C ARG A 363 7.09 -2.72 -9.47
N HIS A 364 6.21 -3.58 -9.98
CA HIS A 364 5.37 -3.30 -11.16
C HIS A 364 3.95 -2.84 -10.80
N GLN A 365 3.65 -2.73 -9.50
CA GLN A 365 2.39 -2.20 -8.97
C GLN A 365 1.13 -2.99 -9.38
N TRP A 366 1.26 -4.28 -9.74
CA TRP A 366 0.11 -5.12 -10.12
C TRP A 366 -1.00 -5.12 -9.06
N PHE A 367 -0.63 -5.01 -7.78
CA PHE A 367 -1.56 -4.89 -6.67
C PHE A 367 -2.58 -3.75 -6.84
N LEU A 368 -2.18 -2.61 -7.42
CA LEU A 368 -3.07 -1.47 -7.72
C LEU A 368 -4.04 -1.77 -8.87
N THR A 369 -3.70 -2.68 -9.78
CA THR A 369 -4.63 -3.10 -10.85
C THR A 369 -5.76 -3.96 -10.29
N GLN A 370 -5.47 -4.80 -9.30
CA GLN A 370 -6.42 -5.74 -8.69
C GLN A 370 -7.22 -5.12 -7.52
N THR A 371 -6.76 -4.00 -6.97
CA THR A 371 -7.28 -3.41 -5.73
C THR A 371 -7.79 -1.99 -5.95
N THR A 372 -9.06 -1.73 -5.61
CA THR A 372 -9.59 -0.36 -5.55
C THR A 372 -8.95 0.39 -4.38
N VAL A 373 -8.11 1.38 -4.69
CA VAL A 373 -7.51 2.33 -3.73
C VAL A 373 -8.01 3.74 -4.05
N PRO A 374 -8.58 4.48 -3.08
CA PRO A 374 -9.00 5.87 -3.29
C PRO A 374 -7.85 6.75 -3.82
N GLU A 375 -8.16 7.69 -4.72
CA GLU A 375 -7.18 8.62 -5.31
C GLU A 375 -6.34 9.31 -4.22
N ASP A 376 -7.01 9.84 -3.20
CA ASP A 376 -6.45 10.56 -2.05
C ASP A 376 -5.68 9.67 -1.06
N ARG A 377 -5.58 8.36 -1.32
CA ARG A 377 -4.76 7.41 -0.55
C ARG A 377 -3.79 6.62 -1.42
N ARG A 378 -3.74 6.86 -2.74
CA ARG A 378 -2.77 6.23 -3.65
C ARG A 378 -1.31 6.63 -3.38
N PRO A 379 -0.95 7.89 -3.05
CA PRO A 379 0.43 8.25 -2.72
C PRO A 379 0.98 7.38 -1.58
N ARG A 380 0.25 7.28 -0.46
CA ARG A 380 0.57 6.38 0.65
C ARG A 380 0.75 4.92 0.23
N MET A 381 -0.08 4.43 -0.68
CA MET A 381 0.03 3.05 -1.17
C MET A 381 1.30 2.83 -1.99
N VAL A 382 1.66 3.75 -2.91
CA VAL A 382 2.90 3.61 -3.69
C VAL A 382 4.16 3.79 -2.84
N SER A 383 4.14 4.63 -1.79
CA SER A 383 5.23 4.68 -0.81
C SER A 383 5.52 3.34 -0.17
N LEU A 384 4.46 2.60 0.19
CA LEU A 384 4.59 1.30 0.84
C LEU A 384 4.96 0.18 -0.13
N LEU A 385 4.47 0.22 -1.37
CA LEU A 385 4.94 -0.69 -2.42
C LEU A 385 6.43 -0.47 -2.71
N SER A 386 6.89 0.79 -2.78
CA SER A 386 8.31 1.13 -2.92
C SER A 386 9.15 0.64 -1.73
N MET A 387 8.67 0.84 -0.50
CA MET A 387 9.33 0.32 0.71
C MET A 387 9.42 -1.21 0.69
N TYR A 388 8.35 -1.94 0.34
CA TYR A 388 8.40 -3.40 0.19
C TYR A 388 9.37 -3.84 -0.91
N TYR A 389 9.43 -3.13 -2.05
CA TYR A 389 10.39 -3.39 -3.11
C TYR A 389 11.83 -3.27 -2.62
N GLU A 390 12.18 -2.18 -1.94
CA GLU A 390 13.53 -1.99 -1.39
C GLU A 390 13.86 -3.00 -0.28
N LYS A 391 12.88 -3.48 0.51
CA LYS A 391 13.08 -4.61 1.44
C LYS A 391 13.40 -5.92 0.72
N VAL A 392 12.69 -6.26 -0.36
CA VAL A 392 12.94 -7.48 -1.16
C VAL A 392 14.28 -7.38 -1.90
N LYS A 393 14.58 -6.22 -2.48
CA LYS A 393 15.86 -5.93 -3.13
C LYS A 393 17.03 -6.04 -2.15
N ALA A 394 17.01 -5.31 -1.03
CA ALA A 394 18.06 -5.38 0.00
C ALA A 394 18.15 -6.74 0.70
N ALA A 395 17.12 -7.58 0.62
CA ALA A 395 17.20 -8.96 1.10
C ALA A 395 18.02 -9.86 0.17
N TYR A 396 18.11 -9.57 -1.13
CA TYR A 396 18.58 -10.52 -2.15
C TYR A 396 19.62 -10.00 -3.17
N CYS A 397 19.81 -8.69 -3.35
CA CYS A 397 20.60 -8.10 -4.45
C CYS A 397 22.08 -8.48 -4.47
N ASP A 398 22.65 -8.82 -3.32
CA ASP A 398 24.08 -9.10 -3.18
C ASP A 398 24.45 -10.56 -3.45
N TYR A 399 23.46 -11.44 -3.71
CA TYR A 399 23.66 -12.84 -4.03
C TYR A 399 23.67 -13.07 -5.55
N ALA A 400 24.39 -14.11 -6.00
CA ALA A 400 24.45 -14.50 -7.42
C ALA A 400 23.09 -14.92 -8.01
N LEU A 401 22.17 -15.40 -7.16
CA LEU A 401 20.80 -15.72 -7.57
C LEU A 401 20.00 -14.50 -8.07
N TRP A 402 20.41 -13.28 -7.71
CA TRP A 402 19.72 -12.06 -8.15
C TRP A 402 19.85 -11.84 -9.66
N ASP A 403 20.93 -12.30 -10.30
CA ASP A 403 21.08 -12.25 -11.76
C ASP A 403 20.06 -13.13 -12.49
N LEU A 404 19.46 -14.10 -11.79
CA LEU A 404 18.43 -15.01 -12.30
C LEU A 404 17.00 -14.49 -12.04
N VAL A 405 16.81 -13.54 -11.13
CA VAL A 405 15.48 -13.00 -10.79
C VAL A 405 14.78 -12.37 -12.01
N PRO A 406 15.43 -11.56 -12.89
CA PRO A 406 14.76 -10.97 -14.05
C PRO A 406 14.16 -12.00 -15.03
N LEU A 407 14.75 -13.20 -15.16
CA LEU A 407 14.16 -14.29 -15.95
C LEU A 407 12.82 -14.74 -15.37
N PHE A 408 12.77 -15.00 -14.06
CA PHE A 408 11.54 -15.40 -13.37
C PHE A 408 10.51 -14.26 -13.34
N GLU A 409 10.96 -13.03 -13.13
CA GLU A 409 10.16 -11.80 -13.11
C GLU A 409 9.49 -11.55 -14.48
N PHE A 410 10.26 -11.58 -15.57
CA PHE A 410 9.78 -11.40 -16.93
C PHE A 410 8.73 -12.46 -17.30
N PHE A 411 9.01 -13.74 -17.02
CA PHE A 411 8.04 -14.82 -17.24
C PHE A 411 6.87 -14.80 -16.24
N CYS A 412 6.96 -14.08 -15.12
CA CYS A 412 5.86 -13.84 -14.18
C CYS A 412 4.88 -12.79 -14.71
N LEU A 413 5.36 -11.76 -15.41
CA LEU A 413 4.52 -10.79 -16.11
C LEU A 413 3.99 -11.34 -17.43
N ALA A 414 4.84 -11.93 -18.27
CA ALA A 414 4.49 -12.38 -19.63
C ALA A 414 3.39 -13.46 -19.64
N ARG A 415 3.26 -14.27 -18.58
CA ARG A 415 2.17 -15.26 -18.47
C ARG A 415 0.78 -14.64 -18.27
N ILE A 416 0.68 -13.35 -17.94
CA ILE A 416 -0.56 -12.62 -17.67
C ILE A 416 -1.14 -12.00 -18.97
N LEU A 417 -0.30 -11.76 -19.98
CA LEU A 417 -0.67 -11.18 -21.28
C LEU A 417 -1.90 -11.81 -21.96
N PRO A 418 -2.14 -13.14 -21.91
CA PRO A 418 -3.31 -13.74 -22.54
C PRO A 418 -4.61 -13.65 -21.70
N TYR A 419 -4.54 -13.10 -20.48
CA TYR A 419 -5.60 -13.22 -19.47
C TYR A 419 -6.05 -11.88 -18.85
N PHE A 420 -5.34 -10.77 -19.09
CA PHE A 420 -5.81 -9.46 -18.62
C PHE A 420 -7.09 -9.04 -19.37
N THR A 421 -7.93 -8.24 -18.69
CA THR A 421 -9.24 -7.80 -19.21
C THR A 421 -9.46 -6.29 -19.10
N GLU A 422 -8.54 -5.55 -18.47
CA GLU A 422 -8.67 -4.11 -18.22
C GLU A 422 -7.43 -3.34 -18.70
N LEU A 423 -7.61 -2.10 -19.19
CA LEU A 423 -6.51 -1.32 -19.81
C LEU A 423 -5.37 -0.95 -18.85
N LYS A 424 -5.66 -0.83 -17.54
CA LYS A 424 -4.65 -0.66 -16.47
C LYS A 424 -3.79 -1.93 -16.28
N GLU A 425 -4.38 -3.12 -16.43
CA GLU A 425 -3.66 -4.40 -16.34
C GLU A 425 -2.71 -4.53 -17.53
N LYS A 426 -3.19 -4.16 -18.73
CA LYS A 426 -2.37 -4.08 -19.95
C LYS A 426 -1.16 -3.16 -19.76
N HIS A 427 -1.37 -1.92 -19.33
CA HIS A 427 -0.27 -0.96 -19.11
C HIS A 427 0.72 -1.45 -18.05
N CYS A 428 0.23 -1.92 -16.89
CA CYS A 428 1.07 -2.47 -15.83
C CYS A 428 2.00 -3.59 -16.35
N ILE A 429 1.46 -4.56 -17.09
CA ILE A 429 2.25 -5.69 -17.60
C ILE A 429 3.21 -5.26 -18.72
N LEU A 430 2.78 -4.43 -19.67
CA LEU A 430 3.67 -3.99 -20.76
C LEU A 430 4.81 -3.09 -20.24
N ASN A 431 4.50 -2.11 -19.38
CA ASN A 431 5.51 -1.24 -18.76
C ASN A 431 6.49 -2.05 -17.89
N GLY A 432 6.01 -3.10 -17.21
CA GLY A 432 6.87 -3.97 -16.41
C GLY A 432 7.80 -4.86 -17.24
N LEU A 433 7.30 -5.39 -18.36
CA LEU A 433 8.13 -6.15 -19.33
C LEU A 433 9.18 -5.25 -20.00
N GLU A 434 8.82 -4.03 -20.36
CA GLU A 434 9.74 -3.02 -20.88
C GLU A 434 10.78 -2.62 -19.83
N ARG A 435 10.39 -2.40 -18.57
CA ARG A 435 11.32 -2.13 -17.47
C ARG A 435 12.37 -3.24 -17.33
N ILE A 436 11.94 -4.50 -17.26
CA ILE A 436 12.84 -5.65 -17.13
C ILE A 436 13.75 -5.82 -18.37
N TYR A 437 13.22 -5.54 -19.56
CA TYR A 437 14.03 -5.52 -20.78
C TYR A 437 15.10 -4.42 -20.74
N ASN A 438 14.76 -3.22 -20.23
CA ASN A 438 15.68 -2.11 -20.10
C ASN A 438 16.70 -2.33 -18.96
N ASP A 439 16.32 -2.99 -17.86
CA ASP A 439 17.25 -3.44 -16.80
C ASP A 439 18.34 -4.37 -17.38
N LEU A 440 17.99 -5.24 -18.34
CA LEU A 440 18.89 -6.24 -18.93
C LEU A 440 19.69 -5.72 -20.15
N PHE A 441 19.19 -4.72 -20.88
CA PHE A 441 19.73 -4.34 -22.19
C PHE A 441 19.90 -2.83 -22.44
N GLY A 442 19.38 -1.94 -21.59
CA GLY A 442 19.36 -0.49 -21.82
C GLY A 442 20.74 0.15 -21.96
N ASP A 443 21.75 -0.45 -21.34
CA ASP A 443 23.17 -0.05 -21.39
C ASP A 443 23.86 -0.28 -22.76
N LEU A 444 23.21 -0.99 -23.69
CA LEU A 444 23.77 -1.24 -25.03
C LEU A 444 23.50 -0.09 -26.01
N ASP A 445 22.34 0.56 -25.93
CA ASP A 445 21.98 1.70 -26.79
C ASP A 445 22.24 3.06 -26.10
N SER A 446 22.05 3.18 -24.78
CA SER A 446 22.25 4.44 -24.04
C SER A 446 23.70 4.93 -24.04
N LYS A 447 24.69 4.06 -24.29
CA LYS A 447 26.10 4.46 -24.51
C LYS A 447 26.35 5.28 -25.78
N ARG A 448 25.31 5.54 -26.59
CA ARG A 448 25.29 6.57 -27.65
C ARG A 448 24.48 7.82 -27.33
N ALA A 449 23.82 7.88 -26.17
CA ALA A 449 22.94 8.99 -25.76
C ALA A 449 23.41 9.70 -24.47
N ASN A 450 24.11 9.00 -23.59
CA ASN A 450 24.50 9.52 -22.26
C ASN A 450 25.63 10.56 -22.26
N GLU A 451 26.03 11.11 -23.41
CA GLU A 451 26.82 12.37 -23.45
C GLU A 451 25.95 13.63 -23.25
N LEU A 452 24.61 13.51 -23.16
CA LEU A 452 23.70 14.67 -23.08
C LEU A 452 22.70 14.70 -21.92
N LEU A 453 22.42 13.60 -21.22
CA LEU A 453 21.46 13.56 -20.10
C LEU A 453 21.89 12.61 -18.97
N GLU A 454 22.99 12.92 -18.28
CA GLU A 454 23.10 12.48 -16.88
C GLU A 454 22.14 13.31 -16.01
N PRO A 455 21.34 12.68 -15.11
CA PRO A 455 20.76 13.41 -13.99
C PRO A 455 21.91 13.99 -13.17
N ARG A 456 21.91 15.31 -12.95
CA ARG A 456 22.88 15.90 -12.04
C ARG A 456 22.59 15.41 -10.62
N HIS A 457 23.32 14.39 -10.20
CA HIS A 457 23.63 14.23 -8.77
C HIS A 457 24.26 15.55 -8.32
N VAL A 458 23.49 16.33 -7.56
CA VAL A 458 24.03 17.47 -6.84
C VAL A 458 24.94 16.90 -5.76
N ASP A 459 26.20 17.32 -5.74
CA ASP A 459 27.15 16.96 -4.67
C ASP A 459 26.65 17.51 -3.32
N LEU A 460 25.79 16.75 -2.66
CA LEU A 460 25.22 17.08 -1.35
C LEU A 460 26.18 16.78 -0.19
N GLU A 461 27.38 16.27 -0.46
CA GLU A 461 28.49 16.21 0.51
C GLU A 461 29.27 17.53 0.61
N ARG A 462 28.56 18.65 0.75
CA ARG A 462 29.10 19.80 1.49
C ARG A 462 28.75 19.62 2.97
N PRO A 463 29.73 19.42 3.87
CA PRO A 463 29.44 19.33 5.30
C PRO A 463 28.80 20.65 5.77
N TYR A 464 27.67 20.53 6.47
CA TYR A 464 26.84 21.67 6.91
C TYR A 464 27.66 22.79 7.54
N SER A 465 27.68 23.96 6.89
CA SER A 465 28.20 25.18 7.50
C SER A 465 27.31 25.57 8.69
N PRO A 466 27.87 25.88 9.87
CA PRO A 466 27.08 26.36 11.01
C PRO A 466 26.27 27.64 10.73
N HIS A 467 26.59 28.36 9.65
CA HIS A 467 25.91 29.60 9.25
C HIS A 467 24.66 29.37 8.38
N ASP A 468 24.48 28.19 7.77
CA ASP A 468 23.33 27.88 6.89
C ASP A 468 22.09 27.35 7.66
N ARG A 469 22.14 27.35 9.00
CA ARG A 469 21.11 26.76 9.90
C ARG A 469 19.77 27.50 9.99
N LYS A 470 19.62 28.67 9.35
CA LYS A 470 18.40 29.48 9.51
C LYS A 470 17.30 29.09 8.52
N VAL A 471 16.23 28.50 9.05
CA VAL A 471 15.07 27.98 8.33
C VAL A 471 14.44 29.01 7.39
N THR A 472 14.02 28.59 6.20
CA THR A 472 13.11 29.36 5.35
C THR A 472 11.66 28.89 5.57
N VAL A 473 10.79 29.79 6.01
CA VAL A 473 9.34 29.53 6.07
C VAL A 473 8.75 29.68 4.67
N ILE A 474 7.91 28.75 4.25
CA ILE A 474 7.20 28.79 2.96
C ILE A 474 5.69 28.76 3.24
N VAL A 475 4.95 29.73 2.71
CA VAL A 475 3.49 29.83 2.82
C VAL A 475 2.85 29.63 1.44
N PRO A 476 2.44 28.39 1.07
CA PRO A 476 1.86 28.09 -0.23
C PRO A 476 0.38 28.52 -0.29
N ALA A 477 0.05 29.50 -1.14
CA ALA A 477 -1.29 30.03 -1.34
C ALA A 477 -1.73 30.07 -2.83
N LEU A 478 -1.18 29.19 -3.68
CA LEU A 478 -1.56 29.07 -5.11
C LEU A 478 -2.70 28.11 -5.41
N GLY A 479 -3.05 27.22 -4.47
CA GLY A 479 -4.08 26.22 -4.72
C GLY A 479 -5.48 26.85 -4.90
N PRO A 480 -6.33 26.33 -5.80
CA PRO A 480 -7.63 26.93 -6.16
C PRO A 480 -8.58 27.14 -4.97
N ALA A 481 -8.39 26.39 -3.87
CA ALA A 481 -9.12 26.58 -2.63
C ALA A 481 -8.98 28.01 -2.06
N MET A 482 -7.85 28.68 -2.27
CA MET A 482 -7.57 30.02 -1.72
C MET A 482 -8.38 31.13 -2.39
N GLU A 483 -8.78 30.95 -3.65
CA GLU A 483 -9.66 31.86 -4.39
C GLU A 483 -11.16 31.65 -4.10
N THR A 484 -11.52 30.64 -3.31
CA THR A 484 -12.92 30.31 -2.98
C THR A 484 -13.64 31.53 -2.40
N GLN A 485 -14.68 32.01 -3.09
CA GLN A 485 -15.55 33.07 -2.57
C GLN A 485 -16.57 32.47 -1.60
N TYR A 486 -16.67 33.07 -0.41
CA TYR A 486 -17.71 32.74 0.56
C TYR A 486 -18.99 33.55 0.27
N ALA A 487 -20.11 33.18 0.90
CA ALA A 487 -21.40 33.82 0.68
C ALA A 487 -21.45 35.33 1.02
N SER A 488 -20.43 35.85 1.72
CA SER A 488 -20.21 37.28 1.98
C SER A 488 -19.59 38.04 0.79
N GLY A 489 -19.25 37.37 -0.31
CA GLY A 489 -18.47 37.92 -1.43
C GLY A 489 -16.95 38.03 -1.16
N SER A 490 -16.52 37.72 0.06
CA SER A 490 -15.10 37.68 0.45
C SER A 490 -14.41 36.45 -0.14
N VAL A 491 -13.18 36.60 -0.64
CA VAL A 491 -12.31 35.47 -1.01
C VAL A 491 -11.65 34.90 0.23
N LYS A 492 -11.63 33.57 0.40
CA LYS A 492 -11.05 32.83 1.53
C LYS A 492 -9.74 33.45 2.04
N LEU A 493 -8.71 33.54 1.19
CA LEU A 493 -7.38 34.02 1.59
C LEU A 493 -7.38 35.41 2.27
N LEU A 494 -8.37 36.24 1.93
CA LEU A 494 -8.52 37.63 2.36
C LEU A 494 -9.72 37.84 3.30
N THR A 495 -10.39 36.78 3.80
CA THR A 495 -11.41 36.94 4.84
C THR A 495 -10.78 37.46 6.12
N LEU A 496 -11.52 38.29 6.85
CA LEU A 496 -11.07 38.76 8.17
C LEU A 496 -11.39 37.70 9.24
N ASN A 497 -10.45 37.49 10.16
CA ASN A 497 -10.67 36.69 11.35
C ASN A 497 -11.31 37.51 12.49
N SER A 498 -11.49 36.88 13.65
CA SER A 498 -12.08 37.50 14.85
C SER A 498 -11.21 38.60 15.50
N ASN A 499 -10.02 38.89 14.95
CA ASN A 499 -9.16 40.02 15.31
C ASN A 499 -9.14 41.11 14.21
N GLY A 500 -9.97 41.00 13.17
CA GLY A 500 -10.07 41.97 12.08
C GLY A 500 -8.94 41.93 11.05
N ARG A 501 -8.10 40.88 11.05
CA ARG A 501 -6.96 40.72 10.12
C ARG A 501 -7.26 39.68 9.03
N PRO A 502 -6.78 39.85 7.78
CA PRO A 502 -6.89 38.82 6.75
C PRO A 502 -6.24 37.50 7.21
N ILE A 503 -6.87 36.35 6.92
CA ILE A 503 -6.35 35.06 7.42
C ILE A 503 -4.92 34.77 6.96
N ILE A 504 -4.52 35.15 5.74
CA ILE A 504 -3.14 35.00 5.26
C ILE A 504 -2.12 35.77 6.12
N VAL A 505 -2.45 37.00 6.56
CA VAL A 505 -1.60 37.81 7.45
C VAL A 505 -1.53 37.18 8.83
N ASN A 506 -2.65 36.63 9.31
CA ASN A 506 -2.68 35.97 10.62
C ASN A 506 -2.01 34.58 10.59
N SER A 507 -1.90 33.92 9.44
CA SER A 507 -1.33 32.57 9.32
C SER A 507 0.15 32.46 9.71
N ILE A 508 0.86 33.59 9.80
CA ILE A 508 2.26 33.70 10.24
C ILE A 508 2.42 34.58 11.49
N ALA A 509 1.32 35.05 12.09
CA ALA A 509 1.37 36.01 13.18
C ALA A 509 1.88 35.38 14.48
N SER A 510 1.40 34.17 14.83
CA SER A 510 1.70 33.52 16.11
C SER A 510 2.97 32.64 16.09
N LEU A 511 3.61 32.45 14.92
CA LEU A 511 4.89 31.76 14.81
C LEU A 511 6.01 32.55 15.52
N ASP A 512 6.85 31.88 16.30
CA ASP A 512 8.16 32.42 16.67
C ASP A 512 9.12 32.19 15.49
N THR A 513 9.72 33.28 15.03
CA THR A 513 10.59 33.31 13.84
C THR A 513 12.04 33.59 14.18
N THR A 514 12.45 33.46 15.44
CA THR A 514 13.81 33.76 15.93
C THR A 514 14.90 33.09 15.09
N ASN A 515 14.73 31.80 14.78
CA ASN A 515 15.68 31.02 13.98
C ASN A 515 15.39 31.03 12.45
N VAL A 516 14.36 31.77 12.01
CA VAL A 516 13.99 31.91 10.59
C VAL A 516 14.84 32.99 9.89
N SER A 517 15.27 32.72 8.66
CA SER A 517 15.95 33.66 7.77
C SER A 517 14.99 34.44 6.87
N ARG A 518 14.13 33.71 6.13
CA ARG A 518 13.17 34.23 5.14
C ARG A 518 11.77 33.65 5.37
N ILE A 519 10.74 34.42 5.01
CA ILE A 519 9.33 34.01 5.00
C ILE A 519 8.81 34.25 3.58
N VAL A 520 8.77 33.18 2.77
CA VAL A 520 8.40 33.22 1.36
C VAL A 520 6.90 32.92 1.22
N VAL A 521 6.11 33.92 0.83
CA VAL A 521 4.67 33.79 0.57
C VAL A 521 4.44 33.67 -0.93
N VAL A 522 3.80 32.58 -1.37
CA VAL A 522 3.57 32.31 -2.80
C VAL A 522 2.08 32.39 -3.11
N VAL A 523 1.69 33.36 -3.93
CA VAL A 523 0.29 33.74 -4.16
C VAL A 523 0.00 34.00 -5.64
N LEU A 524 -1.25 33.82 -6.06
CA LEU A 524 -1.66 34.01 -7.45
C LEU A 524 -1.75 35.50 -7.79
N ASN A 525 -1.08 35.93 -8.85
CA ASN A 525 -1.01 37.34 -9.25
C ASN A 525 -2.38 37.93 -9.62
N SER A 526 -3.20 37.17 -10.36
CA SER A 526 -4.55 37.61 -10.75
C SER A 526 -5.47 37.83 -9.55
N LEU A 527 -5.34 37.03 -8.49
CA LEU A 527 -6.06 37.25 -7.21
C LEU A 527 -5.63 38.57 -6.57
N VAL A 528 -4.32 38.80 -6.50
CA VAL A 528 -3.71 40.00 -5.91
C VAL A 528 -4.12 41.26 -6.67
N GLU A 529 -4.02 41.27 -8.00
CA GLU A 529 -4.47 42.39 -8.84
C GLU A 529 -5.98 42.64 -8.69
N THR A 530 -6.81 41.58 -8.73
CA THR A 530 -8.28 41.71 -8.68
C THR A 530 -8.81 42.12 -7.31
N LYS A 531 -8.12 41.78 -6.20
CA LYS A 531 -8.64 41.99 -4.83
C LYS A 531 -7.85 42.99 -3.99
N CYS A 532 -6.59 43.26 -4.33
CA CYS A 532 -5.74 44.25 -3.66
C CYS A 532 -5.30 45.39 -4.60
N GLY A 533 -5.64 45.33 -5.89
CA GLY A 533 -5.36 46.36 -6.89
C GLY A 533 -3.90 46.47 -7.36
N SER A 534 -2.96 45.91 -6.60
CA SER A 534 -1.53 45.84 -6.91
C SER A 534 -0.82 44.86 -5.97
N THR A 535 0.39 44.43 -6.34
CA THR A 535 1.31 43.66 -5.47
C THR A 535 1.61 44.40 -4.17
N THR A 536 1.96 45.69 -4.26
CA THR A 536 2.17 46.58 -3.10
C THR A 536 0.92 46.68 -2.21
N GLY A 537 -0.28 46.74 -2.80
CA GLY A 537 -1.54 46.73 -2.05
C GLY A 537 -1.77 45.45 -1.24
N PHE A 538 -1.24 44.30 -1.69
CA PHE A 538 -1.23 43.05 -0.95
C PHE A 538 -0.11 43.01 0.11
N GLU A 539 1.10 43.49 -0.21
CA GLU A 539 2.20 43.60 0.75
C GLU A 539 1.85 44.44 1.98
N ASN A 540 1.18 45.58 1.76
CA ASN A 540 0.78 46.51 2.83
C ASN A 540 -0.17 45.86 3.86
N LEU A 541 -0.83 44.75 3.53
CA LEU A 541 -1.65 43.98 4.49
C LEU A 541 -0.81 43.41 5.64
N PHE A 542 0.49 43.18 5.42
CA PHE A 542 1.41 42.57 6.38
C PHE A 542 2.16 43.60 7.24
N ASP A 543 2.02 44.90 7.00
CA ASP A 543 2.70 45.96 7.76
C ASP A 543 2.22 46.06 9.22
N GLY A 544 1.09 45.43 9.55
CA GLY A 544 0.60 45.24 10.93
C GLY A 544 1.26 44.07 11.70
N LEU A 545 2.28 43.42 11.13
CA LEU A 545 3.11 42.43 11.81
C LEU A 545 4.31 43.09 12.51
N GLU A 546 4.98 42.33 13.37
CA GLU A 546 6.22 42.76 14.04
C GLU A 546 7.30 43.06 12.99
N ALA A 547 8.04 44.16 13.16
CA ALA A 547 9.02 44.62 12.17
C ALA A 547 10.08 43.54 11.84
N CYS A 548 10.47 42.71 12.82
CA CYS A 548 11.40 41.59 12.65
C CYS A 548 10.83 40.41 11.85
N LYS A 549 9.49 40.28 11.74
CA LYS A 549 8.81 39.36 10.82
C LYS A 549 8.67 40.00 9.44
N ARG A 550 8.14 41.23 9.37
CA ARG A 550 7.93 41.97 8.10
C ARG A 550 9.22 42.14 7.29
N SER A 551 10.37 42.35 7.95
CA SER A 551 11.68 42.48 7.31
C SER A 551 12.27 41.18 6.76
N LYS A 552 11.64 40.02 7.02
CA LYS A 552 12.02 38.70 6.47
C LYS A 552 11.10 38.25 5.33
N MET A 553 10.04 39.01 5.04
CA MET A 553 9.02 38.61 4.08
C MET A 553 9.47 38.82 2.63
N GLU A 554 9.14 37.84 1.80
CA GLU A 554 9.41 37.80 0.37
C GLU A 554 8.17 37.25 -0.34
N PHE A 555 7.79 37.83 -1.47
CA PHE A 555 6.52 37.52 -2.14
C PHE A 555 6.77 37.02 -3.57
N ILE A 556 6.23 35.85 -3.89
CA ILE A 556 6.28 35.25 -5.23
C ILE A 556 4.87 35.29 -5.81
N TYR A 557 4.73 35.95 -6.95
CA TYR A 557 3.46 36.15 -7.65
C TYR A 557 3.39 35.23 -8.88
N SER A 558 2.70 34.09 -8.77
CA SER A 558 2.53 33.17 -9.90
C SER A 558 1.46 33.66 -10.88
N SER A 559 1.65 33.44 -12.18
CA SER A 559 0.63 33.64 -13.20
C SER A 559 -0.38 32.47 -13.28
N THR A 560 -0.04 31.30 -12.73
CA THR A 560 -0.87 30.08 -12.75
C THR A 560 -1.14 29.54 -11.35
N GLN A 561 -2.33 28.95 -11.15
CA GLN A 561 -2.64 28.13 -9.98
C GLN A 561 -1.76 26.87 -9.99
N SER A 562 -1.46 26.33 -8.82
CA SER A 562 -0.88 24.99 -8.70
C SER A 562 -1.98 23.92 -8.71
N SER A 563 -1.66 22.76 -9.28
CA SER A 563 -2.47 21.55 -9.19
C SER A 563 -2.57 21.03 -7.74
N ASP A 564 -1.46 21.12 -6.98
CA ASP A 564 -1.40 20.65 -5.59
C ASP A 564 -0.54 21.55 -4.68
N ALA A 565 -0.45 21.17 -3.40
CA ALA A 565 0.28 21.91 -2.38
C ALA A 565 1.81 21.72 -2.46
N CYS A 566 2.27 20.58 -2.99
CA CYS A 566 3.69 20.30 -3.16
C CYS A 566 4.27 21.08 -4.32
N GLU A 567 3.52 21.25 -5.42
CA GLU A 567 3.89 22.11 -6.54
C GLU A 567 4.01 23.58 -6.12
N SER A 568 3.11 24.08 -5.25
CA SER A 568 3.26 25.42 -4.66
C SER A 568 4.60 25.59 -3.94
N VAL A 569 5.02 24.58 -3.19
CA VAL A 569 6.28 24.57 -2.43
C VAL A 569 7.49 24.38 -3.35
N THR A 570 7.39 23.51 -4.36
CA THR A 570 8.41 23.31 -5.40
C THR A 570 8.70 24.60 -6.16
N LEU A 571 7.66 25.34 -6.58
CA LEU A 571 7.82 26.65 -7.19
C LEU A 571 8.51 27.64 -6.24
N ALA A 572 8.11 27.67 -4.95
CA ALA A 572 8.76 28.49 -3.94
C ALA A 572 10.26 28.19 -3.83
N ILE A 573 10.62 26.90 -3.77
CA ILE A 573 12.00 26.43 -3.65
C ILE A 573 12.85 26.86 -4.86
N HIS A 574 12.32 26.73 -6.08
CA HIS A 574 13.06 27.10 -7.29
C HIS A 574 13.22 28.61 -7.47
N GLU A 575 12.13 29.39 -7.37
CA GLU A 575 12.15 30.84 -7.60
C GLU A 575 12.95 31.58 -6.51
N ALA A 576 12.69 31.28 -5.23
CA ALA A 576 13.45 31.84 -4.11
C ALA A 576 14.82 31.17 -3.90
N LYS A 577 15.19 30.17 -4.71
CA LYS A 577 16.49 29.45 -4.70
C LYS A 577 16.85 28.90 -3.31
N ILE A 578 15.89 28.20 -2.71
CA ILE A 578 15.97 27.65 -1.36
C ILE A 578 16.75 26.32 -1.39
N THR A 579 17.69 26.11 -0.47
CA THR A 579 18.51 24.90 -0.40
C THR A 579 18.55 24.27 1.00
N GLY A 580 18.69 25.10 2.04
CA GLY A 580 18.74 24.70 3.45
C GLY A 580 17.38 24.26 4.04
N PRO A 581 17.27 24.22 5.38
CA PRO A 581 16.06 23.75 6.07
C PRO A 581 14.82 24.58 5.73
N ILE A 582 13.67 23.90 5.60
CA ILE A 582 12.39 24.53 5.29
C ILE A 582 11.33 24.25 6.35
N PHE A 583 10.39 25.18 6.49
CA PHE A 583 9.17 25.03 7.28
C PHE A 583 7.97 25.47 6.44
N ILE A 584 7.17 24.49 5.98
CA ILE A 584 5.97 24.75 5.20
C ILE A 584 4.83 25.06 6.18
N LYS A 585 4.18 26.20 6.01
CA LYS A 585 3.07 26.69 6.85
C LYS A 585 1.82 26.89 6.01
N ASP A 586 0.75 26.18 6.35
CA ASP A 586 -0.56 26.31 5.70
C ASP A 586 -1.11 27.75 5.84
N ALA A 587 -1.67 28.28 4.76
CA ALA A 587 -2.11 29.67 4.63
C ALA A 587 -3.45 30.03 5.30
N ASP A 588 -4.18 29.03 5.82
CA ASP A 588 -5.58 29.12 6.24
C ASP A 588 -5.84 28.67 7.69
N ASN A 589 -4.79 28.65 8.50
CA ASN A 589 -4.83 28.40 9.94
C ASN A 589 -3.72 29.19 10.65
N ASP A 590 -3.78 29.30 11.97
CA ASP A 590 -2.73 29.88 12.80
C ASP A 590 -2.48 29.00 14.04
N PHE A 591 -1.25 29.02 14.54
CA PHE A 591 -0.83 28.37 15.77
C PHE A 591 0.52 28.91 16.22
N LYS A 592 0.80 28.79 17.52
CA LYS A 592 2.07 29.15 18.13
C LYS A 592 3.00 27.94 18.18
N THR A 593 4.23 28.13 17.70
CA THR A 593 5.35 27.20 17.76
C THR A 593 6.66 27.98 17.62
N GLU A 594 7.76 27.44 18.14
CA GLU A 594 9.09 27.79 17.63
C GLU A 594 9.32 27.14 16.26
N VAL A 595 9.97 27.86 15.34
CA VAL A 595 10.39 27.33 14.03
C VAL A 595 11.88 27.01 14.07
N MET A 596 12.23 25.73 13.93
CA MET A 596 13.57 25.17 14.13
C MET A 596 14.07 24.42 12.88
N ASP A 597 15.37 24.15 12.78
CA ASP A 597 15.91 23.22 11.80
C ASP A 597 15.68 21.76 12.23
N GLY A 598 15.04 20.96 11.38
CA GLY A 598 14.76 19.57 11.69
C GLY A 598 13.76 18.88 10.74
N ASN A 599 13.45 17.63 11.05
CA ASN A 599 12.33 16.88 10.48
C ASN A 599 11.23 16.79 11.53
N TYR A 600 10.19 17.60 11.45
CA TYR A 600 9.10 17.58 12.44
C TYR A 600 7.75 18.06 11.90
N VAL A 601 6.68 17.78 12.65
CA VAL A 601 5.31 18.20 12.35
C VAL A 601 4.70 18.86 13.57
N ASN A 602 4.06 20.01 13.36
CA ASN A 602 3.21 20.63 14.37
C ASN A 602 1.86 19.91 14.44
N PHE A 603 1.46 19.47 15.62
CA PHE A 603 0.21 18.74 15.83
C PHE A 603 -0.58 19.26 17.04
N THR A 604 -1.87 19.00 17.06
CA THR A 604 -2.73 19.19 18.25
C THR A 604 -3.62 17.97 18.45
N SER A 605 -4.44 17.97 19.51
CA SER A 605 -5.29 16.84 19.87
C SER A 605 -6.78 17.15 19.73
N VAL A 606 -7.53 16.15 19.27
CA VAL A 606 -8.99 16.14 19.33
C VAL A 606 -9.44 16.17 20.80
N VAL A 607 -8.73 15.44 21.66
CA VAL A 607 -8.98 15.39 23.12
C VAL A 607 -8.37 16.62 23.78
N ARG A 608 -9.15 17.29 24.62
CA ARG A 608 -8.68 18.40 25.46
C ARG A 608 -8.18 17.89 26.81
N GLU A 609 -7.09 18.49 27.29
CA GLU A 609 -6.54 18.27 28.63
C GLU A 609 -7.26 19.15 29.67
N ASP A 610 -7.85 20.27 29.23
CA ASP A 610 -8.82 21.04 30.00
C ASP A 610 -10.15 20.26 30.12
N HIS A 611 -10.38 19.63 31.28
CA HIS A 611 -11.73 19.29 31.71
C HIS A 611 -12.51 20.59 32.00
N PRO A 612 -13.53 20.97 31.21
CA PRO A 612 -14.35 22.12 31.56
C PRO A 612 -15.13 21.82 32.85
N ALA A 613 -15.14 22.76 33.79
CA ALA A 613 -15.87 22.63 35.05
C ALA A 613 -17.40 22.44 34.88
N ASN A 614 -17.90 22.66 33.66
CA ASN A 614 -19.27 22.38 33.25
C ASN A 614 -19.27 21.64 31.88
N PRO A 615 -19.66 20.35 31.82
CA PRO A 615 -19.76 19.59 30.57
C PRO A 615 -20.72 20.18 29.51
N TRP A 616 -21.61 21.09 29.92
CA TRP A 616 -22.57 21.77 29.04
C TRP A 616 -22.05 23.10 28.48
N GLN A 617 -20.92 23.62 28.96
CA GLN A 617 -20.17 24.68 28.26
C GLN A 617 -19.30 24.06 27.17
N GLN A 618 -19.96 23.49 26.15
CA GLN A 618 -19.30 23.07 24.92
C GLN A 618 -18.90 24.31 24.12
N SER A 619 -17.69 24.83 24.38
CA SER A 619 -17.05 25.73 23.44
C SER A 619 -16.97 25.03 22.08
N LEU A 620 -17.54 25.65 21.04
CA LEU A 620 -17.44 25.16 19.66
C LEU A 620 -15.97 24.84 19.33
N ARG A 621 -15.77 23.80 18.51
CA ARG A 621 -14.44 23.38 18.02
C ARG A 621 -14.36 23.62 16.51
N PRO A 622 -14.09 24.87 16.04
CA PRO A 622 -13.87 25.17 14.62
C PRO A 622 -12.88 24.21 13.96
N ASP A 623 -11.82 23.87 14.70
CA ASP A 623 -10.74 22.96 14.34
C ASP A 623 -11.16 21.51 14.07
N LEU A 624 -12.35 21.10 14.52
CA LEU A 624 -12.91 19.77 14.32
C LEU A 624 -14.10 19.73 13.35
N VAL A 625 -14.53 20.88 12.80
CA VAL A 625 -15.67 20.96 11.86
C VAL A 625 -15.43 20.10 10.62
N ASP A 626 -14.19 20.04 10.15
CA ASP A 626 -13.75 19.21 9.02
C ASP A 626 -12.78 18.10 9.47
N ALA A 627 -12.98 17.49 10.64
CA ALA A 627 -12.10 16.45 11.20
C ALA A 627 -11.83 15.29 10.23
N MET A 628 -12.82 14.87 9.43
CA MET A 628 -12.66 13.85 8.37
C MET A 628 -11.67 14.23 7.24
N LYS A 629 -11.19 15.48 7.20
CA LYS A 629 -10.23 16.02 6.21
C LYS A 629 -8.90 16.46 6.86
N LYS A 630 -8.62 16.01 8.08
CA LYS A 630 -7.35 16.26 8.76
C LYS A 630 -6.36 15.11 8.51
N SER A 631 -5.07 15.41 8.66
CA SER A 631 -3.99 14.42 8.68
C SER A 631 -3.72 13.99 10.11
N TYR A 632 -4.04 12.74 10.46
CA TYR A 632 -3.80 12.17 11.78
C TYR A 632 -2.39 11.59 11.89
N VAL A 633 -1.81 11.63 13.08
CA VAL A 633 -0.41 11.24 13.35
C VAL A 633 -0.30 10.43 14.65
N SER A 634 0.43 9.32 14.65
CA SER A 634 0.75 8.55 15.84
C SER A 634 2.25 8.51 16.12
N PHE A 635 2.60 8.31 17.38
CA PHE A 635 3.99 8.37 17.87
C PHE A 635 4.43 7.07 18.54
N VAL A 636 5.74 6.87 18.61
CA VAL A 636 6.46 5.94 19.49
C VAL A 636 7.53 6.72 20.24
N TYR A 637 7.92 6.26 21.44
CA TYR A 637 8.88 6.96 22.31
C TYR A 637 8.49 8.44 22.50
N ASP A 638 7.25 8.64 22.91
CA ASP A 638 6.56 9.91 23.23
C ASP A 638 6.39 10.93 22.08
N ASN A 639 7.33 11.07 21.14
CA ASN A 639 7.20 12.02 20.03
C ASN A 639 7.74 11.58 18.65
N VAL A 640 8.35 10.41 18.48
CA VAL A 640 8.84 9.96 17.14
C VAL A 640 7.66 9.46 16.31
N ILE A 641 7.45 10.00 15.10
CA ILE A 641 6.33 9.59 14.24
C ILE A 641 6.45 8.12 13.83
N SER A 642 5.39 7.35 14.07
CA SER A 642 5.27 5.94 13.65
C SER A 642 4.30 5.74 12.48
N ASN A 643 3.27 6.57 12.39
CA ASN A 643 2.25 6.53 11.34
C ASN A 643 1.71 7.94 11.07
N VAL A 644 1.37 8.24 9.81
CA VAL A 644 0.61 9.44 9.45
C VAL A 644 -0.38 9.11 8.32
N ALA A 645 -1.62 9.59 8.43
CA ALA A 645 -2.69 9.26 7.49
C ALA A 645 -3.68 10.43 7.33
N TYR A 646 -3.91 10.85 6.08
CA TYR A 646 -5.01 11.74 5.75
C TYR A 646 -6.35 11.00 5.82
N GLY A 647 -7.36 11.63 6.43
CA GLY A 647 -8.76 11.15 6.43
C GLY A 647 -9.04 9.88 7.24
N SER A 648 -8.04 9.28 7.89
CA SER A 648 -8.19 8.09 8.74
C SER A 648 -7.76 8.37 10.18
N PHE A 649 -8.62 8.05 11.15
CA PHE A 649 -8.39 8.28 12.58
C PHE A 649 -7.45 7.22 13.17
N ILE A 650 -6.15 7.36 12.90
CA ILE A 650 -5.10 6.49 13.45
C ILE A 650 -4.71 6.85 14.90
N SER A 651 -5.15 8.00 15.42
CA SER A 651 -4.89 8.47 16.79
C SER A 651 -5.86 9.60 17.18
N SER A 652 -5.71 10.14 18.40
CA SER A 652 -6.36 11.37 18.83
C SER A 652 -5.69 12.66 18.33
N ASN A 653 -4.56 12.57 17.62
CA ASN A 653 -3.68 13.68 17.31
C ASN A 653 -3.65 13.96 15.80
N PHE A 654 -3.74 15.23 15.41
CA PHE A 654 -3.75 15.64 14.01
C PHE A 654 -2.82 16.83 13.74
N CYS A 655 -2.31 16.89 12.52
CA CYS A 655 -1.34 17.87 12.06
C CYS A 655 -2.02 19.24 11.88
N CYS A 656 -1.38 20.30 12.38
CA CYS A 656 -1.91 21.67 12.36
C CYS A 656 -1.60 22.44 11.07
N GLY A 657 -0.83 21.88 10.15
CA GLY A 657 -0.37 22.62 8.96
C GLY A 657 1.01 23.27 9.11
N GLY A 658 1.88 22.71 9.96
CA GLY A 658 3.30 23.08 10.08
C GLY A 658 4.17 21.85 9.84
N TRP A 659 5.03 21.92 8.83
CA TRP A 659 5.78 20.76 8.33
C TRP A 659 7.25 21.17 8.07
N SER A 660 8.19 20.63 8.84
CA SER A 660 9.62 20.96 8.70
C SER A 660 10.42 19.81 8.09
N PHE A 661 11.35 20.16 7.20
CA PHE A 661 12.24 19.24 6.51
C PHE A 661 13.68 19.80 6.58
N LEU A 662 14.65 18.91 6.86
CA LEU A 662 16.07 19.25 7.02
C LEU A 662 16.70 19.96 5.82
N SER A 663 16.22 19.74 4.61
CA SER A 663 16.62 20.51 3.43
C SER A 663 15.50 20.61 2.39
N ALA A 664 15.55 21.66 1.57
CA ALA A 664 14.65 21.81 0.42
C ALA A 664 14.88 20.70 -0.63
N GLY A 665 16.12 20.24 -0.80
CA GLY A 665 16.45 19.13 -1.71
C GLY A 665 15.72 17.83 -1.33
N LEU A 666 15.77 17.44 -0.05
CA LEU A 666 15.11 16.23 0.44
C LEU A 666 13.59 16.24 0.18
N PHE A 667 12.96 17.42 0.25
CA PHE A 667 11.55 17.58 -0.10
C PHE A 667 11.30 17.39 -1.60
N LEU A 668 12.13 18.01 -2.46
CA LEU A 668 12.02 17.88 -3.92
C LEU A 668 12.22 16.42 -4.38
N ASP A 669 13.24 15.74 -3.86
CA ASP A 669 13.57 14.36 -4.24
C ASP A 669 12.42 13.40 -3.90
N ALA A 670 11.81 13.55 -2.72
CA ALA A 670 10.64 12.77 -2.31
C ALA A 670 9.36 13.12 -3.11
N VAL A 671 9.16 14.38 -3.50
CA VAL A 671 8.06 14.80 -4.40
C VAL A 671 8.23 14.15 -5.79
N ASN A 672 9.44 14.16 -6.34
CA ASN A 672 9.72 13.57 -7.66
C ASN A 672 9.54 12.05 -7.63
N SER A 673 10.13 11.37 -6.64
CA SER A 673 9.97 9.93 -6.39
C SER A 673 8.48 9.51 -6.32
N LEU A 674 7.66 10.25 -5.56
CA LEU A 674 6.22 10.03 -5.49
C LEU A 674 5.52 10.23 -6.85
N ARG A 675 5.89 11.27 -7.60
CA ARG A 675 5.27 11.56 -8.91
C ARG A 675 5.60 10.48 -9.95
N ASP A 676 6.83 9.97 -9.98
CA ASP A 676 7.23 8.87 -10.87
C ASP A 676 6.55 7.53 -10.49
N LEU A 677 6.48 7.25 -9.18
CA LEU A 677 5.73 6.10 -8.65
C LEU A 677 4.23 6.17 -8.99
N LEU A 678 3.63 7.37 -8.99
CA LEU A 678 2.22 7.56 -9.38
C LEU A 678 2.02 7.48 -10.90
N ALA A 679 2.94 8.05 -11.69
CA ALA A 679 2.88 8.01 -13.16
C ALA A 679 2.94 6.58 -13.71
N THR A 680 3.76 5.71 -13.09
CA THR A 680 3.91 4.32 -13.51
C THR A 680 2.74 3.39 -13.17
N SER A 681 1.75 3.86 -12.40
CA SER A 681 0.61 3.06 -11.88
C SER A 681 -0.49 2.67 -12.90
N GLY A 682 -0.22 2.80 -14.22
CA GLY A 682 -1.11 2.34 -15.28
C GLY A 682 -2.40 3.17 -15.47
N LEU A 683 -2.37 4.43 -15.03
CA LEU A 683 -3.50 5.35 -15.05
C LEU A 683 -3.59 6.11 -16.39
N GLU A 684 -4.78 6.06 -17.01
CA GLU A 684 -5.15 6.88 -18.18
C GLU A 684 -4.80 8.38 -17.99
N HIS A 685 -4.51 9.07 -19.10
CA HIS A 685 -4.38 10.53 -19.09
C HIS A 685 -5.76 11.21 -18.93
N GLY A 686 -5.83 12.32 -18.18
CA GLY A 686 -6.96 13.26 -18.26
C GLY A 686 -7.92 13.36 -17.08
N SER A 687 -7.62 12.81 -15.90
CA SER A 687 -8.29 13.23 -14.65
C SER A 687 -7.31 13.98 -13.74
N LYS A 688 -7.79 14.56 -12.65
CA LYS A 688 -6.99 15.17 -11.57
C LYS A 688 -6.12 14.12 -10.86
N ARG A 689 -5.02 13.71 -11.48
CA ARG A 689 -4.20 12.57 -11.08
C ARG A 689 -2.84 13.08 -10.60
N GLY A 690 -2.40 12.62 -9.43
CA GLY A 690 -1.12 13.00 -8.84
C GLY A 690 -1.12 14.22 -7.90
N GLU A 691 -2.29 14.71 -7.45
CA GLU A 691 -2.36 15.78 -6.45
C GLU A 691 -1.68 15.33 -5.13
N LEU A 692 -0.49 15.85 -4.83
CA LEU A 692 0.27 15.55 -3.60
C LEU A 692 0.04 16.58 -2.49
N ARG A 693 -0.14 16.09 -1.27
CA ARG A 693 -0.13 16.90 -0.04
C ARG A 693 1.22 16.72 0.67
N VAL A 694 1.62 17.70 1.48
CA VAL A 694 2.87 17.66 2.25
C VAL A 694 2.97 16.43 3.16
N VAL A 695 1.82 15.91 3.65
CA VAL A 695 1.75 14.67 4.43
C VAL A 695 2.14 13.41 3.63
N ASP A 696 1.94 13.40 2.31
CA ASP A 696 2.31 12.26 1.46
C ASP A 696 3.84 12.21 1.29
N VAL A 697 4.47 13.37 1.08
CA VAL A 697 5.94 13.53 1.04
C VAL A 697 6.58 13.13 2.37
N LEU A 698 5.96 13.51 3.49
CA LEU A 698 6.41 13.08 4.81
C LEU A 698 6.28 11.56 5.00
N TRP A 699 5.18 10.95 4.53
CA TRP A 699 5.01 9.50 4.64
C TRP A 699 6.00 8.72 3.77
N GLN A 700 6.38 9.24 2.60
CA GLN A 700 7.46 8.68 1.78
C GLN A 700 8.77 8.63 2.58
N LEU A 701 9.23 9.78 3.09
CA LEU A 701 10.47 9.88 3.86
C LEU A 701 10.46 9.03 5.14
N VAL A 702 9.33 9.01 5.87
CA VAL A 702 9.15 8.14 7.04
C VAL A 702 9.27 6.67 6.66
N SER A 703 8.66 6.25 5.53
CA SER A 703 8.72 4.88 5.00
C SER A 703 10.13 4.45 4.57
N GLU A 704 10.90 5.37 3.96
CA GLU A 704 12.27 5.15 3.50
C GLU A 704 13.27 5.01 4.66
N GLY A 705 13.06 5.72 5.77
CA GLY A 705 13.98 5.64 6.91
C GLY A 705 14.00 6.86 7.82
N HIS A 706 13.61 8.03 7.30
CA HIS A 706 13.83 9.31 7.97
C HIS A 706 12.99 9.43 9.24
N LEU A 707 13.65 9.82 10.34
CA LEU A 707 12.97 10.16 11.58
C LEU A 707 12.29 11.52 11.43
N PHE A 708 11.05 11.60 11.87
CA PHE A 708 10.29 12.84 12.09
C PHE A 708 9.75 12.87 13.51
N PHE A 709 9.65 14.06 14.09
CA PHE A 709 9.15 14.26 15.45
C PHE A 709 7.83 15.05 15.47
N GLY A 710 6.98 14.79 16.45
CA GLY A 710 5.83 15.62 16.76
C GLY A 710 6.19 16.76 17.71
N ILE A 711 5.80 17.99 17.36
CA ILE A 711 5.82 19.15 18.26
C ILE A 711 4.36 19.58 18.50
N LYS A 712 3.93 19.59 19.77
CA LYS A 712 2.57 20.03 20.13
C LYS A 712 2.45 21.53 19.90
N ALA A 713 1.47 21.94 19.10
CA ALA A 713 1.20 23.34 18.77
C ALA A 713 0.27 23.97 19.81
N GLU A 714 0.50 25.25 20.11
CA GLU A 714 -0.34 26.05 21.01
C GLU A 714 -1.33 26.92 20.20
N ASP A 715 -2.46 27.29 20.81
CA ASP A 715 -3.44 28.26 20.30
C ASP A 715 -3.98 28.03 18.86
N TYR A 716 -4.06 26.77 18.43
CA TYR A 716 -4.49 26.39 17.07
C TYR A 716 -5.89 26.93 16.70
N GLN A 717 -5.95 27.64 15.57
CA GLN A 717 -7.17 28.20 14.98
C GLN A 717 -7.26 27.80 13.50
N ASP A 718 -8.45 27.38 13.08
CA ASP A 718 -8.69 26.81 11.75
C ASP A 718 -9.70 27.63 10.94
N TRP A 719 -9.31 27.99 9.72
CA TRP A 719 -10.13 28.67 8.71
C TRP A 719 -10.13 27.90 7.37
N GLY A 720 -9.78 26.61 7.39
CA GLY A 720 -9.68 25.75 6.22
C GLY A 720 -10.97 25.63 5.40
N SER A 721 -12.13 25.78 6.04
CA SER A 721 -13.44 25.84 5.39
C SER A 721 -14.26 27.04 5.85
N ASN A 722 -15.27 27.42 5.05
CA ASN A 722 -16.24 28.46 5.41
C ASN A 722 -16.96 28.13 6.74
N ALA A 723 -17.17 26.85 7.05
CA ALA A 723 -17.82 26.43 8.30
C ALA A 723 -16.87 26.58 9.50
N ALA A 724 -15.58 26.25 9.37
CA ALA A 724 -14.58 26.52 10.39
C ALA A 724 -14.39 28.04 10.61
N TRP A 725 -14.29 28.82 9.52
CA TRP A 725 -14.22 30.28 9.60
C TRP A 725 -15.42 30.91 10.30
N LEU A 726 -16.65 30.55 9.90
CA LEU A 726 -17.88 31.02 10.56
C LEU A 726 -17.93 30.62 12.04
N ALA A 727 -17.51 29.40 12.40
CA ALA A 727 -17.43 28.98 13.79
C ALA A 727 -16.42 29.84 14.58
N SER A 728 -15.26 30.16 14.01
CA SER A 728 -14.19 30.94 14.67
C SER A 728 -14.55 32.40 14.96
N ILE A 729 -15.41 33.02 14.15
CA ILE A 729 -15.90 34.39 14.39
C ILE A 729 -17.09 34.41 15.36
N ASN A 730 -17.92 33.37 15.35
CA ASN A 730 -19.09 33.28 16.24
C ASN A 730 -18.73 32.88 17.68
N THR A 731 -17.53 32.32 17.95
CA THR A 731 -17.06 31.97 19.30
C THR A 731 -16.73 33.14 20.24
N ARG A 732 -17.07 34.38 19.87
CA ARG A 732 -16.88 35.60 20.70
C ARG A 732 -18.15 36.48 20.83
N LEU A 733 -19.32 35.92 20.50
CA LEU A 733 -20.65 36.51 20.75
C LEU A 733 -21.38 35.70 21.83
#